data_AF-A0AAD2CR19-F1
#
_entry.id   AF-A0AAD2CR19-F1
#
_cell.length_a   1.000
_cell.length_b   1.000
_cell.length_c   1.000
_cell.angle_alpha   90.00
_cell.angle_beta   90.00
_cell.angle_gamma   90.00
#
_symmetry.space_group_name_H-M   'P 1'
#
loop_
_entity.id
_entity.type
_entity.pdbx_description
1 polymer ?
#
loop_
_entity_poly.entity_id
_entity_poly.type
_entity_poly.pdbx_seq_one_letter_code
_entity_poly.pdbx_strand_id
1 'polypeptide(L)'
;MFHSIKLFLLWQLPFALAVRRIPDGHWGTFKTQLLAAKKNHHRQTSAQEEEGGGNKAHRRVTVDIPASPDGHLVTELPLLDKAKFPTSHWAGLLPVNDDGQNYFFYWLFAPDDGSGQDMDFSDRSIPLVIWLNGGPACSSMDGLWLENGPFRLTENADDSWSIELDEYSWHKSPAFVLYIDQPVGTGISFTTNKKYPSNDEQVNMDFYYFLNQFLTFHKDKFLDESSQTLNRPLYFSGESHAGHYIPSMMNYIQKQNAKSPSLQIPLSGAAIGNGWIDPPVQYSAHEAAYGKGIIGLSQKRALEDDEKRCQQDLAKGKYVSKHCYALLDAVIDNSQGHGSLYHISQYDARKTEKVSGARDFPKGHKDVEAYLGGGHQSSTPVLANLKDQVLKAIHATPSAEAGQEYEECTDPPYNALKHQDGLGVTHDVVDLLNNDVRMMFFNGIEDMICNHVGNEIAVENFEWKLQKEYQLAPRYGWRSPSTQMLAGFMKEHENLMYLKVKDSGHMVPMDLPDVALDLIRTLIYNKSFEDYEQRISRMTAPDGDSDGTNCPICLDSSDDDEDEDSDEDSDEESDDDDAEGTQKKKTCPKCPACSSKSKIAKKGTPELPQTFKDWATTSPTTLIGGSALIAWALAFCMYMACFRRKDRGPKYRPANRYDMEMTSGGYSDKAQADLDPYEEEPIEFS
;
A
#
# COMPACT_ATOMS: atom_id res chain seq x y z
N MET A 1 6.14 34.25 -50.74
CA MET A 1 5.43 32.96 -50.78
C MET A 1 4.20 33.12 -49.90
N PHE A 2 2.97 33.40 -50.34
CA PHE A 2 2.24 33.08 -51.57
C PHE A 2 2.25 31.59 -51.93
N HIS A 3 1.04 30.99 -51.85
CA HIS A 3 0.64 29.60 -52.17
C HIS A 3 1.21 28.55 -51.18
N SER A 4 0.46 27.95 -50.26
CA SER A 4 -0.82 27.27 -50.47
C SER A 4 -1.60 27.06 -49.15
N ILE A 5 -2.48 27.99 -48.80
CA ILE A 5 -3.59 27.78 -47.84
C ILE A 5 -4.83 28.36 -48.52
N LYS A 6 -5.43 27.59 -49.41
CA LYS A 6 -6.73 27.88 -50.06
C LYS A 6 -7.24 26.58 -50.70
N LEU A 7 -7.65 25.60 -49.88
CA LEU A 7 -8.46 24.45 -50.34
C LEU A 7 -9.04 23.55 -49.23
N PHE A 8 -9.32 24.07 -48.02
CA PHE A 8 -9.90 23.26 -46.93
C PHE A 8 -11.05 23.93 -46.16
N LEU A 9 -11.79 24.84 -46.82
CA LEU A 9 -12.90 25.58 -46.21
C LEU A 9 -14.26 25.36 -46.88
N LEU A 10 -14.43 24.30 -47.67
CA LEU A 10 -15.71 23.94 -48.28
C LEU A 10 -15.82 22.42 -48.31
N TRP A 11 -16.32 21.82 -47.22
CA TRP A 11 -17.19 20.63 -47.17
C TRP A 11 -17.76 20.53 -45.74
N GLN A 12 -18.77 21.38 -45.52
CA GLN A 12 -19.95 21.31 -44.65
C GLN A 12 -20.04 20.11 -43.66
N LEU A 13 -20.36 20.26 -42.36
CA LEU A 13 -21.57 20.87 -41.77
C LEU A 13 -22.86 20.53 -42.55
N PRO A 14 -23.26 19.25 -42.58
CA PRO A 14 -24.60 18.93 -42.09
C PRO A 14 -24.65 17.56 -41.42
N PHE A 15 -24.62 17.50 -40.09
CA PHE A 15 -25.15 16.35 -39.33
C PHE A 15 -25.90 16.75 -38.05
N ALA A 16 -25.99 18.05 -37.74
CA ALA A 16 -26.64 18.58 -36.55
C ALA A 16 -28.15 18.87 -36.73
N LEU A 17 -28.82 18.31 -37.76
CA LEU A 17 -30.23 18.59 -38.04
C LEU A 17 -31.09 17.35 -38.37
N ALA A 18 -30.64 16.14 -38.03
CA ALA A 18 -31.38 14.92 -38.34
C ALA A 18 -31.43 13.88 -37.20
N VAL A 19 -31.64 14.28 -35.93
CA VAL A 19 -32.19 13.36 -34.90
C VAL A 19 -33.06 14.13 -33.88
N ARG A 20 -34.20 14.64 -34.33
CA ARG A 20 -35.37 14.93 -33.48
C ARG A 20 -36.61 14.46 -34.22
N ARG A 21 -36.92 13.16 -34.06
CA ARG A 21 -38.22 12.46 -34.24
C ARG A 21 -37.96 11.00 -34.67
N ILE A 22 -37.93 10.07 -33.71
CA ILE A 22 -38.26 8.66 -33.94
C ILE A 22 -39.18 8.23 -32.78
N PRO A 23 -40.34 7.57 -33.02
CA PRO A 23 -41.30 7.17 -31.99
C PRO A 23 -40.83 5.94 -31.20
N ASP A 24 -41.36 5.77 -30.00
CA ASP A 24 -41.14 4.62 -29.12
C ASP A 24 -41.56 3.31 -29.82
N GLY A 25 -40.59 2.42 -30.02
CA GLY A 25 -40.82 1.11 -30.66
C GLY A 25 -39.62 0.46 -31.38
N HIS A 26 -38.44 1.08 -31.44
CA HIS A 26 -37.30 0.54 -32.23
C HIS A 26 -35.93 0.57 -31.53
N TRP A 27 -35.88 0.30 -30.22
CA TRP A 27 -34.61 0.11 -29.49
C TRP A 27 -33.91 -1.24 -29.78
N GLY A 28 -34.59 -2.20 -30.43
CA GLY A 28 -34.01 -3.49 -30.80
C GLY A 28 -33.05 -3.43 -32.00
N THR A 29 -33.31 -2.54 -32.97
CA THR A 29 -32.53 -2.47 -34.23
C THR A 29 -31.21 -1.72 -34.07
N PHE A 30 -31.13 -0.74 -33.15
CA PHE A 30 -29.89 0.04 -32.91
C PHE A 30 -28.83 -0.76 -32.14
N LYS A 31 -29.25 -1.59 -31.16
CA LYS A 31 -28.37 -2.55 -30.47
C LYS A 31 -27.80 -3.60 -31.43
N THR A 32 -28.58 -4.02 -32.42
CA THR A 32 -28.17 -5.01 -33.43
C THR A 32 -27.15 -4.43 -34.42
N GLN A 33 -27.26 -3.15 -34.78
CA GLN A 33 -26.28 -2.46 -35.64
C GLN A 33 -24.98 -2.09 -34.90
N LEU A 34 -25.04 -1.76 -33.60
CA LEU A 34 -23.85 -1.53 -32.78
C LEU A 34 -23.07 -2.83 -32.49
N LEU A 35 -23.79 -3.94 -32.29
CA LEU A 35 -23.21 -5.28 -32.19
C LEU A 35 -22.62 -5.75 -33.53
N ALA A 36 -23.24 -5.41 -34.67
CA ALA A 36 -22.67 -5.70 -35.99
C ALA A 36 -21.42 -4.85 -36.30
N ALA A 37 -21.36 -3.60 -35.82
CA ALA A 37 -20.18 -2.75 -35.95
C ALA A 37 -19.00 -3.21 -35.07
N LYS A 38 -19.26 -3.65 -33.82
CA LYS A 38 -18.24 -4.30 -32.97
C LYS A 38 -17.79 -5.64 -33.52
N LYS A 39 -18.70 -6.43 -34.12
CA LYS A 39 -18.36 -7.71 -34.76
C LYS A 39 -17.56 -7.53 -36.05
N ASN A 40 -17.81 -6.46 -36.83
CA ASN A 40 -17.02 -6.12 -38.01
C ASN A 40 -15.64 -5.52 -37.67
N HIS A 41 -15.52 -4.79 -36.55
CA HIS A 41 -14.21 -4.30 -36.09
C HIS A 41 -13.33 -5.46 -35.57
N HIS A 42 -13.91 -6.43 -34.85
CA HIS A 42 -13.25 -7.69 -34.48
C HIS A 42 -12.92 -8.57 -35.69
N ARG A 43 -13.73 -8.52 -36.75
CA ARG A 43 -13.49 -9.29 -37.98
C ARG A 43 -12.45 -8.64 -38.89
N GLN A 44 -12.25 -7.33 -38.80
CA GLN A 44 -11.17 -6.62 -39.51
C GLN A 44 -9.83 -6.72 -38.77
N THR A 45 -9.81 -6.76 -37.43
CA THR A 45 -8.59 -7.09 -36.69
C THR A 45 -8.21 -8.57 -36.83
N SER A 46 -9.19 -9.49 -36.90
CA SER A 46 -8.90 -10.91 -37.19
C SER A 46 -8.54 -11.18 -38.66
N ALA A 47 -9.00 -10.38 -39.62
CA ALA A 47 -8.69 -10.57 -41.05
C ALA A 47 -7.37 -9.92 -41.49
N GLN A 48 -6.84 -8.94 -40.75
CA GLN A 48 -5.46 -8.46 -40.95
C GLN A 48 -4.39 -9.39 -40.34
N GLU A 49 -4.78 -10.35 -39.51
CA GLU A 49 -3.90 -11.43 -39.02
C GLU A 49 -3.88 -12.67 -39.94
N GLU A 50 -4.82 -12.82 -40.89
CA GLU A 50 -4.91 -14.02 -41.75
C GLU A 50 -4.49 -13.83 -43.23
N GLU A 51 -4.26 -12.60 -43.73
CA GLU A 51 -3.72 -12.36 -45.08
C GLU A 51 -2.30 -11.79 -45.09
N GLY A 52 -1.49 -12.28 -44.14
CA GLY A 52 -0.05 -12.06 -44.06
C GLY A 52 0.71 -13.38 -43.93
N GLY A 53 0.30 -14.42 -44.66
CA GLY A 53 0.95 -15.73 -44.74
C GLY A 53 2.32 -15.71 -45.41
N GLY A 54 3.22 -14.84 -44.94
CA GLY A 54 4.65 -15.01 -45.06
C GLY A 54 5.13 -15.69 -43.80
N ASN A 55 5.83 -16.82 -43.95
CA ASN A 55 6.53 -17.58 -42.92
C ASN A 55 7.32 -16.64 -41.97
N LYS A 56 6.69 -16.07 -40.94
CA LYS A 56 7.39 -15.50 -39.80
C LYS A 56 7.78 -16.69 -38.95
N ALA A 57 8.91 -17.31 -39.30
CA ALA A 57 9.65 -18.15 -38.38
C ALA A 57 9.63 -17.42 -37.03
N HIS A 58 9.17 -18.09 -35.95
CA HIS A 58 9.35 -17.58 -34.59
C HIS A 58 10.79 -17.09 -34.49
N ARG A 59 10.98 -15.79 -34.34
CA ARG A 59 12.31 -15.21 -34.22
C ARG A 59 12.88 -15.85 -32.96
N ARG A 60 13.80 -16.79 -33.13
CA ARG A 60 14.34 -17.57 -32.03
C ARG A 60 15.24 -16.63 -31.24
N VAL A 61 14.67 -15.97 -30.24
CA VAL A 61 15.43 -15.17 -29.30
C VAL A 61 16.32 -16.13 -28.53
N THR A 62 17.62 -15.84 -28.54
CA THR A 62 18.61 -16.64 -27.83
C THR A 62 19.20 -15.75 -26.75
N VAL A 63 19.18 -16.22 -25.51
CA VAL A 63 19.84 -15.53 -24.40
C VAL A 63 21.20 -16.20 -24.20
N ASP A 64 22.25 -15.50 -24.58
CA ASP A 64 23.62 -15.96 -24.40
C ASP A 64 24.04 -15.74 -22.94
N ILE A 65 23.84 -16.77 -22.10
CA ILE A 65 24.28 -16.74 -20.70
C ILE A 65 25.82 -16.82 -20.69
N PRO A 66 26.52 -15.81 -20.15
CA PRO A 66 27.98 -15.83 -20.09
C PRO A 66 28.52 -17.01 -19.27
N ALA A 67 29.80 -17.36 -19.48
CA ALA A 67 30.45 -18.43 -18.71
C ALA A 67 30.76 -18.05 -17.25
N SER A 68 30.70 -16.75 -16.91
CA SER A 68 31.02 -16.23 -15.58
C SER A 68 30.27 -14.92 -15.31
N PRO A 69 30.07 -14.54 -14.03
CA PRO A 69 29.42 -13.28 -13.63
C PRO A 69 29.96 -12.02 -14.29
N ASP A 70 31.24 -11.99 -14.65
CA ASP A 70 31.87 -10.83 -15.30
C ASP A 70 31.19 -10.45 -16.63
N GLY A 71 30.54 -11.41 -17.29
CA GLY A 71 29.76 -11.12 -18.50
C GLY A 71 28.43 -10.41 -18.23
N HIS A 72 27.99 -10.31 -16.98
CA HIS A 72 26.85 -9.50 -16.53
C HIS A 72 27.32 -8.23 -15.80
N LEU A 73 28.62 -7.95 -15.68
CA LEU A 73 29.12 -6.75 -15.00
C LEU A 73 28.75 -5.49 -15.80
N VAL A 74 28.00 -4.58 -15.17
CA VAL A 74 27.64 -3.30 -15.78
C VAL A 74 28.85 -2.39 -15.71
N THR A 75 29.50 -2.17 -16.86
CA THR A 75 30.76 -1.41 -16.93
C THR A 75 30.54 0.06 -17.26
N GLU A 76 29.49 0.39 -17.99
CA GLU A 76 29.05 1.73 -18.34
C GLU A 76 27.52 1.72 -18.36
N LEU A 77 26.88 2.72 -17.75
CA LEU A 77 25.43 2.90 -17.77
C LEU A 77 25.15 4.32 -18.27
N PRO A 78 24.32 4.51 -19.33
CA PRO A 78 24.02 5.84 -19.83
C PRO A 78 23.54 6.78 -18.71
N LEU A 79 24.03 8.02 -18.69
CA LEU A 79 23.75 9.05 -17.66
C LEU A 79 24.40 8.83 -16.29
N LEU A 80 25.03 7.67 -16.03
CA LEU A 80 25.77 7.44 -14.79
C LEU A 80 27.22 7.92 -14.93
N ASP A 81 27.63 8.82 -14.05
CA ASP A 81 29.05 9.14 -13.88
C ASP A 81 29.73 8.03 -13.08
N LYS A 82 30.40 7.12 -13.79
CA LYS A 82 31.12 5.98 -13.19
C LYS A 82 32.16 6.41 -12.14
N ALA A 83 32.74 7.61 -12.24
CA ALA A 83 33.69 8.08 -11.24
C ALA A 83 33.01 8.36 -9.89
N LYS A 84 31.69 8.64 -9.89
CA LYS A 84 30.89 8.85 -8.68
C LYS A 84 30.34 7.56 -8.08
N PHE A 85 30.20 6.50 -8.88
CA PHE A 85 29.68 5.21 -8.44
C PHE A 85 30.70 4.08 -8.69
N PRO A 86 31.68 3.90 -7.80
CA PRO A 86 32.70 2.86 -7.93
C PRO A 86 32.17 1.45 -7.62
N THR A 87 31.01 1.35 -6.95
CA THR A 87 30.40 0.08 -6.53
C THR A 87 30.13 -0.82 -7.73
N SER A 88 30.70 -2.03 -7.69
CA SER A 88 30.44 -3.05 -8.72
C SER A 88 28.99 -3.51 -8.69
N HIS A 89 28.39 -3.66 -9.87
CA HIS A 89 27.01 -4.13 -10.01
C HIS A 89 26.84 -4.98 -11.28
N TRP A 90 25.98 -5.99 -11.22
CA TRP A 90 25.77 -6.98 -12.27
C TRP A 90 24.30 -7.05 -12.64
N ALA A 91 24.00 -6.99 -13.93
CA ALA A 91 22.65 -7.12 -14.44
C ALA A 91 22.61 -8.04 -15.64
N GLY A 92 21.53 -8.79 -15.78
CA GLY A 92 21.33 -9.67 -16.92
C GLY A 92 20.15 -10.60 -16.77
N LEU A 93 20.01 -11.49 -17.74
CA LEU A 93 18.91 -12.44 -17.85
C LEU A 93 19.39 -13.84 -17.47
N LEU A 94 18.62 -14.54 -16.63
CA LEU A 94 18.85 -15.95 -16.31
C LEU A 94 17.57 -16.76 -16.50
N PRO A 95 17.68 -18.04 -16.91
CA PRO A 95 16.54 -18.89 -17.18
C PRO A 95 15.83 -19.27 -15.88
N VAL A 96 14.51 -19.42 -15.97
CA VAL A 96 13.67 -19.86 -14.83
C VAL A 96 13.26 -21.34 -14.93
N ASN A 97 13.63 -22.00 -16.03
CA ASN A 97 13.48 -23.44 -16.24
C ASN A 97 14.37 -23.89 -17.43
N ASP A 98 14.31 -25.15 -17.82
CA ASP A 98 15.08 -25.72 -18.94
C ASP A 98 14.41 -25.56 -20.32
N ASP A 99 13.31 -24.80 -20.44
CA ASP A 99 12.51 -24.73 -21.67
C ASP A 99 13.09 -23.77 -22.74
N GLY A 100 14.08 -22.97 -22.35
CA GLY A 100 14.77 -21.99 -23.20
C GLY A 100 13.90 -20.80 -23.64
N GLN A 101 12.74 -20.60 -23.02
CA GLN A 101 11.72 -19.64 -23.42
C GLN A 101 11.41 -18.59 -22.35
N ASN A 102 11.65 -18.87 -21.08
CA ASN A 102 11.31 -17.99 -19.95
C ASN A 102 12.56 -17.55 -19.17
N TYR A 103 12.66 -16.23 -18.88
CA TYR A 103 13.82 -15.65 -18.23
C TYR A 103 13.40 -14.60 -17.21
N PHE A 104 14.13 -14.55 -16.09
CA PHE A 104 14.10 -13.42 -15.17
C PHE A 104 15.27 -12.48 -15.43
N PHE A 105 14.98 -11.18 -15.36
CA PHE A 105 15.98 -10.13 -15.24
C PHE A 105 16.32 -9.90 -13.76
N TYR A 106 17.60 -9.69 -13.49
CA TYR A 106 18.07 -9.33 -12.17
C TYR A 106 19.08 -8.18 -12.22
N TRP A 107 19.20 -7.46 -11.10
CA TRP A 107 20.26 -6.49 -10.88
C TRP A 107 20.84 -6.63 -9.47
N LEU A 108 22.11 -7.01 -9.37
CA LEU A 108 22.87 -7.20 -8.14
C LEU A 108 23.82 -6.02 -7.90
N PHE A 109 23.84 -5.48 -6.69
CA PHE A 109 24.80 -4.48 -6.23
C PHE A 109 25.72 -5.05 -5.16
N ALA A 110 27.01 -4.74 -5.26
CA ALA A 110 27.99 -5.05 -4.24
C ALA A 110 27.74 -4.22 -2.96
N PRO A 111 28.13 -4.74 -1.79
CA PRO A 111 28.07 -3.99 -0.53
C PRO A 111 28.99 -2.76 -0.56
N ASP A 112 28.55 -1.70 0.10
CA ASP A 112 29.33 -0.48 0.33
C ASP A 112 29.24 -0.11 1.82
N ASP A 113 30.33 0.34 2.43
CA ASP A 113 30.36 0.84 3.80
C ASP A 113 30.53 2.37 3.88
N GLY A 114 30.54 3.05 2.72
CA GLY A 114 30.73 4.48 2.58
C GLY A 114 32.19 4.94 2.70
N SER A 115 33.14 4.01 2.85
CA SER A 115 34.57 4.33 2.93
C SER A 115 35.20 4.68 1.57
N GLY A 116 34.51 4.36 0.47
CA GLY A 116 35.03 4.48 -0.89
C GLY A 116 36.11 3.44 -1.22
N GLN A 117 36.21 2.36 -0.43
CA GLN A 117 37.08 1.21 -0.69
C GLN A 117 36.25 -0.02 -1.02
N ASP A 118 36.82 -0.90 -1.84
CA ASP A 118 36.19 -2.19 -2.13
C ASP A 118 36.11 -3.04 -0.86
N MET A 119 34.89 -3.48 -0.55
CA MET A 119 34.63 -4.43 0.54
C MET A 119 35.23 -5.80 0.23
N ASP A 120 35.74 -6.48 1.25
CA ASP A 120 36.24 -7.85 1.10
C ASP A 120 35.07 -8.84 0.93
N PHE A 121 34.80 -9.27 -0.30
CA PHE A 121 33.71 -10.21 -0.60
C PHE A 121 33.93 -11.61 0.00
N SER A 122 35.14 -11.91 0.48
CA SER A 122 35.43 -13.13 1.23
C SER A 122 34.88 -13.10 2.65
N ASP A 123 34.53 -11.92 3.18
CA ASP A 123 33.76 -11.79 4.41
C ASP A 123 32.35 -12.36 4.21
N ARG A 124 32.15 -13.51 4.85
CA ARG A 124 30.92 -14.28 4.78
C ARG A 124 29.83 -13.76 5.73
N SER A 125 30.15 -12.79 6.59
CA SER A 125 29.17 -12.11 7.44
C SER A 125 28.33 -11.07 6.69
N ILE A 126 28.82 -10.59 5.54
CA ILE A 126 28.07 -9.67 4.66
C ILE A 126 26.86 -10.42 4.08
N PRO A 127 25.62 -9.97 4.34
CA PRO A 127 24.41 -10.66 3.90
C PRO A 127 24.13 -10.46 2.41
N LEU A 128 23.34 -11.39 1.84
CA LEU A 128 22.60 -11.20 0.60
C LEU A 128 21.16 -10.82 0.96
N VAL A 129 20.70 -9.68 0.45
CA VAL A 129 19.34 -9.15 0.60
C VAL A 129 18.68 -9.17 -0.78
N ILE A 130 17.60 -9.93 -0.92
CA ILE A 130 16.78 -9.94 -2.14
C ILE A 130 15.68 -8.91 -1.97
N TRP A 131 15.43 -8.08 -2.98
CA TRP A 131 14.30 -7.15 -3.04
C TRP A 131 13.31 -7.56 -4.12
N LEU A 132 12.02 -7.62 -3.76
CA LEU A 132 10.90 -7.93 -4.64
C LEU A 132 9.79 -6.87 -4.51
N ASN A 133 9.44 -6.17 -5.59
CA ASN A 133 8.18 -5.41 -5.62
C ASN A 133 6.98 -6.36 -5.82
N GLY A 134 5.78 -5.82 -5.60
CA GLY A 134 4.53 -6.57 -5.57
C GLY A 134 3.72 -6.53 -6.87
N GLY A 135 2.54 -5.91 -6.81
CA GLY A 135 1.56 -5.85 -7.88
C GLY A 135 0.31 -6.69 -7.61
N PRO A 136 0.21 -7.95 -8.08
CA PRO A 136 1.27 -8.80 -8.63
C PRO A 136 1.81 -8.32 -9.98
N ALA A 137 3.08 -8.65 -10.25
CA ALA A 137 3.82 -8.31 -11.47
C ALA A 137 4.16 -6.83 -11.70
N CYS A 138 4.52 -6.13 -10.63
CA CYS A 138 5.25 -4.87 -10.72
C CYS A 138 6.76 -5.11 -10.63
N SER A 139 7.52 -4.38 -11.44
CA SER A 139 8.96 -4.55 -11.59
C SER A 139 9.71 -4.19 -10.32
N SER A 140 10.72 -4.98 -9.97
CA SER A 140 11.63 -4.66 -8.87
C SER A 140 12.61 -3.53 -9.20
N MET A 141 12.53 -3.00 -10.42
CA MET A 141 13.21 -1.78 -10.81
C MET A 141 12.59 -0.55 -10.15
N ASP A 142 11.35 -0.61 -9.66
CA ASP A 142 10.80 0.42 -8.78
C ASP A 142 11.61 0.52 -7.49
N GLY A 143 11.83 -0.61 -6.83
CA GLY A 143 12.72 -0.70 -5.66
C GLY A 143 14.10 -0.10 -5.93
N LEU A 144 14.67 -0.40 -7.09
CA LEU A 144 16.00 0.07 -7.48
C LEU A 144 16.03 1.58 -7.75
N TRP A 145 15.12 2.08 -8.57
CA TRP A 145 15.18 3.44 -9.12
C TRP A 145 14.38 4.47 -8.33
N LEU A 146 13.44 4.05 -7.48
CA LEU A 146 12.50 4.93 -6.80
C LEU A 146 12.57 4.81 -5.27
N GLU A 147 13.02 3.67 -4.74
CA GLU A 147 12.93 3.38 -3.30
C GLU A 147 14.27 3.24 -2.57
N ASN A 148 14.96 2.11 -2.72
CA ASN A 148 16.09 1.72 -1.88
C ASN A 148 17.35 1.32 -2.67
N GLY A 149 17.29 1.39 -4.01
CA GLY A 149 18.47 1.28 -4.85
C GLY A 149 19.25 2.58 -4.99
N PRO A 150 20.45 2.50 -5.59
CA PRO A 150 21.43 3.58 -5.58
C PRO A 150 21.12 4.71 -6.55
N PHE A 151 20.15 4.56 -7.45
CA PHE A 151 20.01 5.46 -8.59
C PHE A 151 18.69 6.23 -8.56
N ARG A 152 18.75 7.53 -8.91
CA ARG A 152 17.59 8.39 -9.16
C ARG A 152 17.77 9.11 -10.49
N LEU A 153 16.80 9.00 -11.40
CA LEU A 153 16.77 9.78 -12.63
C LEU A 153 16.34 11.20 -12.32
N THR A 154 17.15 12.18 -12.71
CA THR A 154 16.90 13.59 -12.43
C THR A 154 17.04 14.42 -13.70
N GLU A 155 16.03 15.25 -13.95
CA GLU A 155 16.06 16.28 -14.98
C GLU A 155 16.82 17.51 -14.45
N ASN A 156 17.85 17.91 -15.17
CA ASN A 156 18.68 19.06 -14.87
C ASN A 156 17.99 20.35 -15.36
N ALA A 157 18.45 21.51 -14.87
CA ALA A 157 17.89 22.82 -15.25
C ALA A 157 18.04 23.19 -16.74
N ASP A 158 18.84 22.45 -17.51
CA ASP A 158 19.04 22.62 -18.95
C ASP A 158 18.31 21.56 -19.79
N ASP A 159 17.29 20.90 -19.21
CA ASP A 159 16.50 19.80 -19.80
C ASP A 159 17.33 18.54 -20.15
N SER A 160 18.59 18.49 -19.73
CA SER A 160 19.39 17.26 -19.78
C SER A 160 19.05 16.34 -18.61
N TRP A 161 19.42 15.07 -18.70
CA TRP A 161 19.16 14.09 -17.64
C TRP A 161 20.46 13.57 -17.05
N SER A 162 20.43 13.22 -15.77
CA SER A 162 21.53 12.55 -15.08
C SER A 162 21.02 11.48 -14.12
N ILE A 163 21.91 10.57 -13.72
CA ILE A 163 21.66 9.67 -12.59
C ILE A 163 22.31 10.28 -11.35
N GLU A 164 21.49 10.64 -10.38
CA GLU A 164 21.92 11.00 -9.03
C GLU A 164 21.99 9.76 -8.15
N LEU A 165 22.91 9.80 -7.17
CA LEU A 165 23.12 8.69 -6.25
C LEU A 165 22.35 8.89 -4.96
N ASP A 166 21.56 7.90 -4.57
CA ASP A 166 20.89 7.88 -3.28
C ASP A 166 21.88 7.53 -2.17
N GLU A 167 22.05 8.46 -1.22
CA GLU A 167 22.97 8.25 -0.12
C GLU A 167 22.49 7.18 0.88
N TYR A 168 21.21 6.81 0.83
CA TYR A 168 20.54 5.88 1.73
C TYR A 168 20.23 4.51 1.09
N SER A 169 20.79 4.22 -0.08
CA SER A 169 20.55 2.93 -0.71
C SER A 169 20.98 1.74 0.17
N TRP A 170 20.20 0.66 0.14
CA TRP A 170 20.35 -0.48 1.04
C TRP A 170 21.67 -1.25 0.91
N HIS A 171 22.36 -1.16 -0.23
CA HIS A 171 23.70 -1.74 -0.37
C HIS A 171 24.71 -1.10 0.60
N LYS A 172 24.42 0.11 1.10
CA LYS A 172 25.16 0.82 2.15
C LYS A 172 24.87 0.34 3.57
N SER A 173 23.99 -0.65 3.74
CA SER A 173 23.88 -1.43 4.98
C SER A 173 24.88 -2.60 4.95
N PRO A 174 26.12 -2.30 4.56
CA PRO A 174 26.99 -3.15 3.76
C PRO A 174 26.40 -4.53 3.40
N ALA A 175 25.61 -4.59 2.33
CA ALA A 175 24.93 -5.82 1.91
C ALA A 175 24.99 -5.98 0.38
N PHE A 176 25.05 -7.23 -0.08
CA PHE A 176 24.69 -7.51 -1.47
C PHE A 176 23.18 -7.32 -1.62
N VAL A 177 22.74 -6.45 -2.52
CA VAL A 177 21.30 -6.23 -2.77
C VAL A 177 20.93 -6.68 -4.17
N LEU A 178 19.98 -7.61 -4.27
CA LEU A 178 19.54 -8.25 -5.51
C LEU A 178 18.09 -7.89 -5.81
N TYR A 179 17.86 -7.10 -6.85
CA TYR A 179 16.54 -6.78 -7.38
C TYR A 179 16.18 -7.79 -8.47
N ILE A 180 14.96 -8.36 -8.45
CA ILE A 180 14.54 -9.39 -9.39
C ILE A 180 13.17 -9.04 -9.97
N ASP A 181 13.08 -8.93 -11.28
CA ASP A 181 11.79 -8.83 -11.97
C ASP A 181 11.12 -10.20 -12.02
N GLN A 182 10.02 -10.36 -11.29
CA GLN A 182 9.27 -11.60 -11.21
C GLN A 182 7.79 -11.30 -11.01
N PRO A 183 6.87 -12.18 -11.44
CA PRO A 183 7.07 -13.43 -12.18
C PRO A 183 7.40 -13.21 -13.67
N VAL A 184 7.41 -14.28 -14.48
CA VAL A 184 7.78 -14.22 -15.91
C VAL A 184 6.85 -13.23 -16.62
N GLY A 185 7.41 -12.31 -17.42
CA GLY A 185 6.67 -11.26 -18.11
C GLY A 185 6.59 -9.92 -17.37
N THR A 186 7.12 -9.83 -16.15
CA THR A 186 7.18 -8.60 -15.35
C THR A 186 8.37 -7.74 -15.74
N GLY A 187 8.17 -6.45 -15.99
CA GLY A 187 9.25 -5.50 -16.28
C GLY A 187 10.11 -5.95 -17.47
N ILE A 188 11.40 -6.23 -17.21
CA ILE A 188 12.36 -6.72 -18.21
C ILE A 188 12.31 -8.25 -18.37
N SER A 189 11.80 -8.98 -17.37
CA SER A 189 11.62 -10.44 -17.45
C SER A 189 10.61 -10.80 -18.52
N PHE A 190 10.88 -11.84 -19.31
CA PHE A 190 10.09 -12.12 -20.50
C PHE A 190 9.90 -13.61 -20.77
N THR A 191 8.94 -13.88 -21.66
CA THR A 191 8.75 -15.20 -22.28
C THR A 191 8.61 -15.07 -23.79
N THR A 192 9.15 -16.03 -24.53
CA THR A 192 8.99 -16.11 -25.99
C THR A 192 7.69 -16.81 -26.42
N ASN A 193 7.01 -17.52 -25.51
CA ASN A 193 5.80 -18.28 -25.81
C ASN A 193 4.51 -17.67 -25.25
N LYS A 194 4.61 -16.53 -24.57
CA LYS A 194 3.49 -15.78 -23.96
C LYS A 194 2.68 -16.62 -22.95
N LYS A 195 3.33 -17.54 -22.24
CA LYS A 195 2.76 -18.25 -21.11
C LYS A 195 3.29 -17.66 -19.81
N TYR A 196 2.36 -17.36 -18.91
CA TYR A 196 2.65 -16.74 -17.63
C TYR A 196 2.24 -17.67 -16.50
N PRO A 197 2.95 -17.66 -15.36
CA PRO A 197 2.54 -18.39 -14.16
C PRO A 197 1.11 -18.04 -13.76
N SER A 198 0.31 -19.06 -13.46
CA SER A 198 -1.10 -18.91 -13.11
C SER A 198 -1.43 -19.39 -11.70
N ASN A 199 -0.42 -19.71 -10.89
CA ASN A 199 -0.58 -20.03 -9.48
C ASN A 199 0.76 -19.89 -8.74
N ASP A 200 0.69 -19.85 -7.42
CA ASP A 200 1.84 -19.75 -6.53
C ASP A 200 2.87 -20.87 -6.73
N GLU A 201 2.42 -22.10 -6.99
CA GLU A 201 3.35 -23.23 -7.22
C GLU A 201 4.25 -22.97 -8.43
N GLN A 202 3.70 -22.50 -9.55
CA GLN A 202 4.50 -22.18 -10.73
C GLN A 202 5.43 -20.98 -10.48
N VAL A 203 4.95 -19.93 -9.78
CA VAL A 203 5.77 -18.78 -9.40
C VAL A 203 6.96 -19.23 -8.53
N ASN A 204 6.70 -20.08 -7.53
CA ASN A 204 7.70 -20.61 -6.61
C ASN A 204 8.71 -21.52 -7.32
N MET A 205 8.25 -22.36 -8.25
CA MET A 205 9.11 -23.23 -9.05
C MET A 205 10.06 -22.41 -9.94
N ASP A 206 9.53 -21.43 -10.67
CA ASP A 206 10.31 -20.56 -11.54
C ASP A 206 11.34 -19.76 -10.74
N PHE A 207 10.92 -19.18 -9.60
CA PHE A 207 11.81 -18.43 -8.71
C PHE A 207 12.89 -19.31 -8.08
N TYR A 208 12.54 -20.50 -7.58
CA TYR A 208 13.50 -21.44 -6.98
C TYR A 208 14.55 -21.88 -8.01
N TYR A 209 14.12 -22.17 -9.24
CA TYR A 209 15.03 -22.52 -10.32
C TYR A 209 15.97 -21.34 -10.64
N PHE A 210 15.43 -20.14 -10.84
CA PHE A 210 16.22 -18.93 -11.06
C PHE A 210 17.25 -18.73 -9.94
N LEU A 211 16.85 -18.83 -8.67
CA LEU A 211 17.73 -18.62 -7.53
C LEU A 211 18.87 -19.64 -7.51
N ASN A 212 18.60 -20.90 -7.84
CA ASN A 212 19.64 -21.92 -7.99
C ASN A 212 20.64 -21.55 -9.11
N GLN A 213 20.14 -21.09 -10.27
CA GLN A 213 20.99 -20.64 -11.36
C GLN A 213 21.82 -19.43 -10.97
N PHE A 214 21.20 -18.41 -10.35
CA PHE A 214 21.86 -17.20 -9.89
C PHE A 214 22.99 -17.51 -8.89
N LEU A 215 22.70 -18.30 -7.86
CA LEU A 215 23.69 -18.64 -6.83
C LEU A 215 24.83 -19.50 -7.40
N THR A 216 24.54 -20.39 -8.34
CA THR A 216 25.56 -21.19 -9.04
C THR A 216 26.40 -20.33 -9.97
N PHE A 217 25.78 -19.37 -10.67
CA PHE A 217 26.46 -18.44 -11.56
C PHE A 217 27.42 -17.54 -10.78
N HIS A 218 26.97 -17.00 -9.64
CA HIS A 218 27.75 -16.16 -8.71
C HIS A 218 28.42 -16.97 -7.58
N LYS A 219 28.83 -18.22 -7.87
CA LYS A 219 29.36 -19.14 -6.85
C LYS A 219 30.60 -18.62 -6.12
N ASP A 220 31.40 -17.78 -6.77
CA ASP A 220 32.59 -17.15 -6.19
C ASP A 220 32.24 -16.25 -4.99
N LYS A 221 31.05 -15.64 -5.03
CA LYS A 221 30.53 -14.76 -3.98
C LYS A 221 29.70 -15.53 -2.97
N PHE A 222 28.87 -16.48 -3.39
CA PHE A 222 27.79 -16.99 -2.54
C PHE A 222 27.94 -18.43 -2.08
N LEU A 223 28.75 -19.27 -2.72
CA LEU A 223 28.77 -20.70 -2.39
C LEU A 223 30.05 -21.11 -1.67
N ASP A 224 29.90 -21.99 -0.70
CA ASP A 224 30.97 -22.91 -0.31
C ASP A 224 31.02 -24.04 -1.35
N GLU A 225 32.06 -24.05 -2.18
CA GLU A 225 32.20 -25.04 -3.25
C GLU A 225 32.30 -26.48 -2.71
N SER A 226 32.77 -26.67 -1.48
CA SER A 226 32.95 -28.00 -0.89
C SER A 226 31.63 -28.63 -0.45
N SER A 227 30.70 -27.81 0.07
CA SER A 227 29.41 -28.28 0.58
C SER A 227 28.23 -27.97 -0.35
N GLN A 228 28.46 -27.19 -1.42
CA GLN A 228 27.40 -26.66 -2.29
C GLN A 228 26.29 -26.01 -1.45
N THR A 229 26.67 -25.07 -0.59
CA THR A 229 25.77 -24.38 0.32
C THR A 229 25.99 -22.88 0.23
N LEU A 230 24.90 -22.12 0.28
CA LEU A 230 24.97 -20.67 0.45
C LEU A 230 25.72 -20.34 1.75
N ASN A 231 26.83 -19.61 1.64
CA ASN A 231 27.79 -19.44 2.73
C ASN A 231 27.67 -18.11 3.47
N ARG A 232 26.58 -17.38 3.29
CA ARG A 232 26.31 -16.09 3.94
C ARG A 232 24.83 -15.97 4.31
N PRO A 233 24.44 -15.08 5.24
CA PRO A 233 23.04 -14.88 5.59
C PRO A 233 22.20 -14.43 4.38
N LEU A 234 21.02 -15.01 4.22
CA LEU A 234 20.07 -14.68 3.17
C LEU A 234 18.81 -14.08 3.76
N TYR A 235 18.53 -12.84 3.37
CA TYR A 235 17.29 -12.14 3.72
C TYR A 235 16.48 -11.87 2.46
N PHE A 236 15.18 -12.16 2.54
CA PHE A 236 14.22 -11.67 1.56
C PHE A 236 13.69 -10.32 2.03
N SER A 237 13.35 -9.46 1.09
CA SER A 237 12.68 -8.21 1.37
C SER A 237 11.85 -7.79 0.19
N GLY A 238 10.90 -6.92 0.43
CA GLY A 238 9.98 -6.48 -0.62
C GLY A 238 8.74 -5.86 -0.04
N GLU A 239 7.82 -5.51 -0.92
CA GLU A 239 6.63 -4.77 -0.53
C GLU A 239 5.34 -5.24 -1.19
N SER A 240 4.21 -4.82 -0.62
CA SER A 240 2.89 -5.00 -1.24
C SER A 240 2.56 -6.47 -1.45
N HIS A 241 2.20 -6.89 -2.66
CA HIS A 241 1.98 -8.30 -3.02
C HIS A 241 3.23 -9.20 -2.81
N ALA A 242 4.43 -8.64 -2.60
CA ALA A 242 5.56 -9.43 -2.13
C ALA A 242 5.35 -9.99 -0.72
N GLY A 243 4.41 -9.46 0.06
CA GLY A 243 3.91 -10.11 1.28
C GLY A 243 3.26 -11.47 1.04
N HIS A 244 2.80 -11.73 -0.19
CA HIS A 244 2.34 -13.04 -0.64
C HIS A 244 3.49 -13.87 -1.22
N TYR A 245 4.30 -13.27 -2.09
CA TYR A 245 5.42 -13.95 -2.74
C TYR A 245 6.49 -14.44 -1.76
N ILE A 246 6.96 -13.58 -0.86
CA ILE A 246 8.13 -13.87 -0.01
C ILE A 246 7.87 -15.08 0.90
N PRO A 247 6.79 -15.14 1.70
CA PRO A 247 6.54 -16.32 2.53
C PRO A 247 6.37 -17.59 1.70
N SER A 248 5.64 -17.52 0.59
CA SER A 248 5.38 -18.66 -0.30
C SER A 248 6.69 -19.22 -0.91
N MET A 249 7.54 -18.34 -1.45
CA MET A 249 8.84 -18.70 -2.03
C MET A 249 9.81 -19.24 -0.99
N MET A 250 9.89 -18.61 0.19
CA MET A 250 10.75 -19.05 1.27
C MET A 250 10.33 -20.41 1.82
N ASN A 251 9.02 -20.65 2.03
CA ASN A 251 8.55 -21.96 2.46
C ASN A 251 8.81 -23.03 1.39
N TYR A 252 8.69 -22.68 0.10
CA TYR A 252 9.08 -23.56 -0.99
C TYR A 252 10.57 -23.94 -0.92
N ILE A 253 11.48 -22.96 -0.76
CA ILE A 253 12.91 -23.20 -0.57
C ILE A 253 13.18 -24.12 0.62
N GLN A 254 12.52 -23.88 1.76
CA GLN A 254 12.66 -24.70 2.96
C GLN A 254 12.24 -26.15 2.73
N LYS A 255 11.11 -26.36 2.04
CA LYS A 255 10.63 -27.69 1.61
C LYS A 255 11.61 -28.35 0.64
N GLN A 256 12.28 -27.60 -0.24
CA GLN A 256 13.31 -28.16 -1.12
C GLN A 256 14.56 -28.53 -0.34
N ASN A 257 15.09 -27.67 0.54
CA ASN A 257 16.27 -27.96 1.38
C ASN A 257 16.12 -29.27 2.17
N ALA A 258 14.91 -29.53 2.70
CA ALA A 258 14.59 -30.77 3.42
C ALA A 258 14.73 -32.05 2.56
N LYS A 259 14.69 -31.93 1.23
CA LYS A 259 14.87 -33.04 0.28
C LYS A 259 16.34 -33.29 -0.08
N SER A 260 17.28 -32.62 0.58
CA SER A 260 18.73 -32.72 0.29
C SER A 260 19.08 -32.42 -1.18
N PRO A 261 18.76 -31.21 -1.68
CA PRO A 261 19.06 -30.80 -3.05
C PRO A 261 20.57 -30.68 -3.28
N SER A 262 20.97 -30.52 -4.54
CA SER A 262 22.38 -30.31 -4.92
C SER A 262 22.95 -28.99 -4.40
N LEU A 263 22.10 -27.99 -4.15
CA LEU A 263 22.46 -26.70 -3.56
C LEU A 263 21.57 -26.44 -2.35
N GLN A 264 22.18 -26.29 -1.17
CA GLN A 264 21.49 -25.91 0.06
C GLN A 264 21.39 -24.40 0.20
N ILE A 265 20.20 -23.87 0.49
CA ILE A 265 19.93 -22.43 0.60
C ILE A 265 19.35 -22.12 1.99
N PRO A 266 20.18 -22.02 3.06
CA PRO A 266 19.69 -21.66 4.38
C PRO A 266 19.07 -20.26 4.39
N LEU A 267 17.89 -20.13 4.98
CA LEU A 267 17.16 -18.87 5.09
C LEU A 267 17.46 -18.21 6.43
N SER A 268 17.76 -16.90 6.44
CA SER A 268 18.01 -16.15 7.68
C SER A 268 16.81 -15.33 8.13
N GLY A 269 16.08 -14.71 7.19
CA GLY A 269 14.90 -13.94 7.53
C GLY A 269 14.25 -13.20 6.37
N ALA A 270 13.25 -12.39 6.68
CA ALA A 270 12.59 -11.50 5.73
C ALA A 270 12.22 -10.14 6.33
N ALA A 271 12.14 -9.10 5.48
CA ALA A 271 11.58 -7.79 5.77
C ALA A 271 10.48 -7.44 4.76
N ILE A 272 9.22 -7.48 5.18
CA ILE A 272 8.06 -7.29 4.30
C ILE A 272 7.41 -5.94 4.61
N GLY A 273 7.52 -5.00 3.67
CA GLY A 273 6.94 -3.67 3.74
C GLY A 273 5.51 -3.65 3.23
N ASN A 274 4.58 -3.08 4.00
CA ASN A 274 3.21 -2.84 3.53
C ASN A 274 2.60 -4.07 2.85
N GLY A 275 2.75 -5.25 3.46
CA GLY A 275 2.53 -6.52 2.78
C GLY A 275 1.05 -6.92 2.65
N TRP A 276 0.71 -7.59 1.56
CA TRP A 276 -0.55 -8.30 1.36
C TRP A 276 -0.34 -9.79 1.67
N ILE A 277 -0.87 -10.26 2.80
CA ILE A 277 -0.49 -11.55 3.43
C ILE A 277 -1.72 -12.37 3.86
N ASP A 278 -2.70 -11.70 4.48
CA ASP A 278 -3.94 -12.26 5.03
C ASP A 278 -5.15 -11.44 4.54
N PRO A 279 -5.60 -11.66 3.28
CA PRO A 279 -6.67 -10.88 2.66
C PRO A 279 -7.97 -10.78 3.49
N PRO A 280 -8.46 -11.84 4.18
CA PRO A 280 -9.66 -11.76 5.01
C PRO A 280 -9.73 -10.62 6.02
N VAL A 281 -8.59 -10.20 6.58
CA VAL A 281 -8.52 -9.07 7.53
C VAL A 281 -7.94 -7.80 6.91
N GLN A 282 -7.29 -7.91 5.75
CA GLN A 282 -6.63 -6.77 5.08
C GLN A 282 -7.48 -6.06 4.02
N TYR A 283 -8.46 -6.74 3.40
CA TYR A 283 -9.39 -6.08 2.46
C TYR A 283 -10.19 -4.93 3.09
N SER A 284 -10.37 -4.96 4.41
CA SER A 284 -11.21 -4.00 5.10
C SER A 284 -10.40 -2.87 5.72
N ALA A 285 -10.34 -1.74 5.01
CA ALA A 285 -9.65 -0.54 5.49
C ALA A 285 -10.50 0.33 6.44
N HIS A 286 -11.69 -0.10 6.85
CA HIS A 286 -12.66 0.74 7.58
C HIS A 286 -12.13 1.27 8.93
N GLU A 287 -11.38 0.46 9.69
CA GLU A 287 -10.78 0.90 10.96
C GLU A 287 -9.67 1.93 10.73
N ALA A 288 -8.80 1.69 9.75
CA ALA A 288 -7.76 2.61 9.36
C ALA A 288 -8.35 3.94 8.86
N ALA A 289 -9.37 3.87 8.00
CA ALA A 289 -10.05 5.04 7.46
C ALA A 289 -10.74 5.87 8.55
N TYR A 290 -11.40 5.21 9.51
CA TYR A 290 -12.01 5.86 10.66
C TYR A 290 -10.95 6.53 11.56
N GLY A 291 -9.88 5.80 11.89
CA GLY A 291 -8.77 6.31 12.69
C GLY A 291 -8.08 7.53 12.09
N LYS A 292 -8.05 7.62 10.75
CA LYS A 292 -7.53 8.77 9.99
C LYS A 292 -8.54 9.91 9.82
N GLY A 293 -9.79 9.73 10.23
CA GLY A 293 -10.84 10.74 10.08
C GLY A 293 -11.40 10.90 8.66
N ILE A 294 -11.13 9.95 7.77
CA ILE A 294 -11.65 9.95 6.39
C ILE A 294 -13.16 9.62 6.39
N ILE A 295 -13.58 8.73 7.28
CA ILE A 295 -14.98 8.30 7.43
C ILE A 295 -15.49 8.48 8.87
N GLY A 296 -16.81 8.64 9.01
CA GLY A 296 -17.49 8.71 10.30
C GLY A 296 -17.91 7.35 10.87
N LEU A 297 -18.36 7.33 12.13
CA LEU A 297 -18.72 6.11 12.85
C LEU A 297 -19.84 5.29 12.18
N SER A 298 -20.84 5.95 11.60
CA SER A 298 -21.92 5.26 10.88
C SER A 298 -21.45 4.63 9.58
N GLN A 299 -20.49 5.24 8.89
CA GLN A 299 -19.86 4.68 7.69
C GLN A 299 -18.95 3.50 8.06
N LYS A 300 -18.18 3.60 9.16
CA LYS A 300 -17.39 2.49 9.72
C LYS A 300 -18.28 1.25 9.93
N ARG A 301 -19.40 1.40 10.64
CA ARG A 301 -20.35 0.29 10.91
C ARG A 301 -20.95 -0.32 9.64
N ALA A 302 -21.23 0.50 8.63
CA ALA A 302 -21.72 -0.01 7.34
C ALA A 302 -20.64 -0.87 6.66
N LEU A 303 -19.40 -0.39 6.61
CA LEU A 303 -18.29 -1.14 6.03
C LEU A 303 -17.95 -2.42 6.82
N GLU A 304 -18.11 -2.43 8.15
CA GLU A 304 -17.99 -3.64 8.99
C GLU A 304 -18.98 -4.74 8.55
N ASP A 305 -20.22 -4.36 8.20
CA ASP A 305 -21.22 -5.33 7.70
C ASP A 305 -20.92 -5.79 6.27
N ASP A 306 -20.29 -4.95 5.45
CA ASP A 306 -19.81 -5.30 4.10
C ASP A 306 -18.61 -6.24 4.17
N GLU A 307 -17.71 -6.01 5.12
CA GLU A 307 -16.55 -6.87 5.38
C GLU A 307 -16.97 -8.29 5.74
N LYS A 308 -17.99 -8.47 6.60
CA LYS A 308 -18.52 -9.81 6.90
C LYS A 308 -18.96 -10.56 5.65
N ARG A 309 -19.48 -9.85 4.64
CA ARG A 309 -19.85 -10.44 3.35
C ARG A 309 -18.64 -10.79 2.50
N CYS A 310 -17.61 -9.93 2.49
CA CYS A 310 -16.31 -10.25 1.89
C CYS A 310 -15.70 -11.51 2.53
N GLN A 311 -15.59 -11.57 3.85
CA GLN A 311 -15.05 -12.73 4.58
C GLN A 311 -15.82 -14.02 4.31
N GLN A 312 -17.15 -13.95 4.22
CA GLN A 312 -17.98 -15.11 3.82
C GLN A 312 -17.74 -15.58 2.39
N ASP A 313 -17.41 -14.67 1.47
CA ASP A 313 -17.03 -15.03 0.11
C ASP A 313 -15.66 -15.73 0.11
N LEU A 314 -14.67 -15.16 0.79
CA LEU A 314 -13.32 -15.74 0.89
C LEU A 314 -13.34 -17.12 1.56
N ALA A 315 -14.11 -17.29 2.65
CA ALA A 315 -14.29 -18.58 3.32
C ALA A 315 -14.92 -19.67 2.43
N LYS A 316 -15.58 -19.30 1.33
CA LYS A 316 -16.12 -20.23 0.32
C LYS A 316 -15.16 -20.48 -0.85
N GLY A 317 -13.92 -19.98 -0.76
CA GLY A 317 -12.93 -20.04 -1.83
C GLY A 317 -13.18 -19.06 -2.97
N LYS A 318 -14.00 -18.02 -2.76
CA LYS A 318 -14.26 -16.99 -3.78
C LYS A 318 -13.29 -15.82 -3.58
N TYR A 319 -12.08 -16.00 -4.08
CA TYR A 319 -10.98 -15.02 -3.96
C TYR A 319 -11.10 -13.80 -4.87
N VAL A 320 -12.04 -13.82 -5.82
CA VAL A 320 -12.45 -12.65 -6.60
C VAL A 320 -13.84 -12.23 -6.14
N SER A 321 -13.91 -11.26 -5.23
CA SER A 321 -15.17 -10.80 -4.68
C SER A 321 -15.36 -9.30 -4.86
N LYS A 322 -16.46 -8.94 -5.53
CA LYS A 322 -16.95 -7.56 -5.59
C LYS A 322 -17.22 -6.96 -4.20
N HIS A 323 -17.52 -7.79 -3.20
CA HIS A 323 -17.74 -7.31 -1.84
C HIS A 323 -16.41 -6.90 -1.20
N CYS A 324 -15.33 -7.62 -1.48
CA CYS A 324 -14.00 -7.27 -1.00
C CYS A 324 -13.45 -6.02 -1.69
N TYR A 325 -13.49 -5.96 -3.02
CA TYR A 325 -12.99 -4.79 -3.77
C TYR A 325 -13.71 -3.50 -3.40
N ALA A 326 -15.03 -3.56 -3.18
CA ALA A 326 -15.81 -2.39 -2.82
C ALA A 326 -15.42 -1.74 -1.47
N LEU A 327 -14.71 -2.43 -0.58
CA LEU A 327 -14.42 -1.91 0.76
C LEU A 327 -13.47 -0.71 0.72
N LEU A 328 -12.30 -0.88 0.10
CA LEU A 328 -11.34 0.20 -0.07
C LEU A 328 -11.84 1.21 -1.11
N ASP A 329 -12.37 0.73 -2.24
CA ASP A 329 -12.90 1.59 -3.31
C ASP A 329 -13.92 2.59 -2.75
N ALA A 330 -14.85 2.14 -1.89
CA ALA A 330 -15.84 3.02 -1.30
C ALA A 330 -15.21 4.12 -0.43
N VAL A 331 -14.12 3.83 0.29
CA VAL A 331 -13.40 4.83 1.08
C VAL A 331 -12.68 5.83 0.18
N ILE A 332 -11.91 5.32 -0.79
CA ILE A 332 -11.09 6.14 -1.68
C ILE A 332 -11.97 7.03 -2.57
N ASP A 333 -12.91 6.44 -3.31
CA ASP A 333 -13.76 7.14 -4.28
C ASP A 333 -14.62 8.24 -3.64
N ASN A 334 -14.96 8.11 -2.35
CA ASN A 334 -15.81 9.06 -1.64
C ASN A 334 -15.04 10.00 -0.69
N SER A 335 -13.70 9.89 -0.63
CA SER A 335 -12.86 10.62 0.33
C SER A 335 -12.95 12.15 0.22
N GLN A 336 -13.27 12.69 -0.95
CA GLN A 336 -13.49 14.12 -1.18
C GLN A 336 -14.94 14.49 -1.54
N GLY A 337 -15.85 13.54 -1.36
CA GLY A 337 -17.27 13.72 -1.66
C GLY A 337 -17.66 13.47 -3.12
N HIS A 338 -18.97 13.30 -3.32
CA HIS A 338 -19.53 12.91 -4.61
C HIS A 338 -19.28 13.95 -5.70
N GLY A 339 -18.78 13.50 -6.85
CA GLY A 339 -18.52 14.36 -8.01
C GLY A 339 -17.19 15.13 -7.94
N SER A 340 -16.37 14.92 -6.90
CA SER A 340 -14.99 15.41 -6.90
C SER A 340 -14.22 14.84 -8.08
N LEU A 341 -13.30 15.63 -8.65
CA LEU A 341 -12.34 15.16 -9.64
C LEU A 341 -11.11 14.51 -8.99
N TYR A 342 -11.08 14.50 -7.66
CA TYR A 342 -9.95 14.07 -6.86
C TYR A 342 -10.40 13.18 -5.69
N HIS A 343 -9.51 12.28 -5.27
CA HIS A 343 -9.62 11.47 -4.06
C HIS A 343 -8.27 11.43 -3.35
N ILE A 344 -8.23 10.97 -2.10
CA ILE A 344 -6.94 10.67 -1.44
C ILE A 344 -6.23 9.53 -2.19
N SER A 345 -4.90 9.51 -2.17
CA SER A 345 -4.16 8.37 -2.72
C SER A 345 -4.40 7.13 -1.84
N GLN A 346 -4.59 5.97 -2.47
CA GLN A 346 -4.63 4.69 -1.76
C GLN A 346 -3.26 4.29 -1.19
N TYR A 347 -2.18 4.91 -1.67
CA TYR A 347 -0.81 4.62 -1.26
C TYR A 347 -0.29 5.57 -0.17
N ASP A 348 -0.92 6.73 0.00
CA ASP A 348 -0.59 7.69 1.07
C ASP A 348 -1.80 8.60 1.33
N ALA A 349 -2.46 8.42 2.48
CA ALA A 349 -3.66 9.17 2.86
C ALA A 349 -3.45 10.69 2.96
N ARG A 350 -2.21 11.18 3.00
CA ARG A 350 -1.87 12.61 2.99
C ARG A 350 -1.86 13.20 1.58
N LYS A 351 -1.74 12.36 0.55
CA LYS A 351 -1.62 12.76 -0.86
C LYS A 351 -3.00 12.68 -1.53
N THR A 352 -3.15 13.42 -2.64
CA THR A 352 -4.39 13.50 -3.43
C THR A 352 -4.10 13.13 -4.88
N GLU A 353 -5.01 12.40 -5.51
CA GLU A 353 -4.92 11.91 -6.88
C GLU A 353 -6.18 12.27 -7.67
N LYS A 354 -6.05 12.33 -9.00
CA LYS A 354 -7.20 12.56 -9.89
C LYS A 354 -7.97 11.26 -10.07
N VAL A 355 -9.31 11.34 -10.02
CA VAL A 355 -10.23 10.23 -10.32
C VAL A 355 -10.01 9.68 -11.74
N SER A 356 -9.57 10.53 -12.67
CA SER A 356 -9.30 10.12 -14.06
C SER A 356 -8.01 10.73 -14.58
N GLY A 357 -7.29 9.94 -15.39
CA GLY A 357 -6.01 10.32 -15.97
C GLY A 357 -4.99 9.20 -15.84
N ALA A 358 -3.76 9.46 -16.30
CA ALA A 358 -2.64 8.59 -16.03
C ALA A 358 -2.31 8.66 -14.53
N ARG A 359 -2.06 7.49 -13.93
CA ARG A 359 -1.52 7.37 -12.58
C ARG A 359 -0.19 8.13 -12.48
N ASP A 360 0.07 8.71 -11.31
CA ASP A 360 1.33 9.42 -11.02
C ASP A 360 2.20 8.69 -10.00
N PHE A 361 1.59 7.89 -9.11
CA PHE A 361 2.29 7.05 -8.15
C PHE A 361 2.81 5.75 -8.79
N PRO A 362 4.04 5.29 -8.52
CA PRO A 362 5.04 6.01 -7.74
C PRO A 362 5.67 7.13 -8.56
N LYS A 363 5.89 8.28 -7.92
CA LYS A 363 6.41 9.45 -8.63
C LYS A 363 7.77 9.11 -9.27
N GLY A 364 7.90 9.36 -10.57
CA GLY A 364 9.09 9.04 -11.35
C GLY A 364 9.02 7.73 -12.16
N HIS A 365 8.00 6.88 -11.96
CA HIS A 365 7.87 5.61 -12.71
C HIS A 365 7.89 5.81 -14.22
N LYS A 366 7.25 6.86 -14.75
CA LYS A 366 7.23 7.16 -16.20
C LYS A 366 8.63 7.44 -16.77
N ASP A 367 9.51 8.04 -15.97
CA ASP A 367 10.88 8.34 -16.38
C ASP A 367 11.72 7.06 -16.39
N VAL A 368 11.52 6.21 -15.38
CA VAL A 368 12.11 4.86 -15.33
C VAL A 368 11.63 4.02 -16.51
N GLU A 369 10.33 4.05 -16.81
CA GLU A 369 9.75 3.37 -17.97
C GLU A 369 10.38 3.85 -19.28
N ALA A 370 10.50 5.17 -19.46
CA ALA A 370 11.14 5.74 -20.64
C ALA A 370 12.60 5.30 -20.77
N TYR A 371 13.34 5.27 -19.65
CA TYR A 371 14.76 4.94 -19.62
C TYR A 371 15.04 3.44 -19.85
N LEU A 372 14.19 2.54 -19.31
CA LEU A 372 14.33 1.09 -19.43
C LEU A 372 13.65 0.49 -20.67
N GLY A 373 13.02 1.32 -21.50
CA GLY A 373 12.55 0.92 -22.83
C GLY A 373 11.07 0.60 -22.94
N GLY A 374 10.22 1.27 -22.15
CA GLY A 374 8.77 1.21 -22.27
C GLY A 374 8.22 1.73 -23.60
N GLY A 375 7.10 1.14 -24.02
CA GLY A 375 6.53 1.29 -25.37
C GLY A 375 5.49 2.40 -25.54
N HIS A 376 4.97 2.96 -24.45
CA HIS A 376 4.05 4.09 -24.54
C HIS A 376 4.77 5.37 -24.98
N GLN A 377 4.04 6.32 -25.61
CA GLN A 377 4.59 7.63 -25.97
C GLN A 377 5.16 8.28 -24.72
N SER A 378 6.47 8.09 -24.50
CA SER A 378 7.16 8.61 -23.34
C SER A 378 6.99 10.12 -23.32
N SER A 379 6.55 10.64 -22.19
CA SER A 379 6.52 12.08 -21.91
C SER A 379 7.94 12.67 -21.87
N THR A 380 8.98 11.84 -21.85
CA THR A 380 10.40 12.18 -21.76
C THR A 380 11.20 11.58 -22.92
N PRO A 381 11.08 12.12 -24.16
CA PRO A 381 11.73 11.57 -25.36
C PRO A 381 13.25 11.43 -25.25
N VAL A 382 13.91 12.26 -24.44
CA VAL A 382 15.36 12.20 -24.20
C VAL A 382 15.75 10.85 -23.59
N LEU A 383 15.03 10.39 -22.56
CA LEU A 383 15.25 9.10 -21.92
C LEU A 383 14.91 7.94 -22.87
N ALA A 384 13.79 8.05 -23.59
CA ALA A 384 13.36 7.02 -24.54
C ALA A 384 14.39 6.73 -25.65
N ASN A 385 15.18 7.74 -26.04
CA ASN A 385 16.25 7.58 -27.03
C ASN A 385 17.48 6.79 -26.50
N LEU A 386 17.59 6.59 -25.19
CA LEU A 386 18.69 5.86 -24.56
C LEU A 386 18.40 4.37 -24.40
N LYS A 387 17.16 3.92 -24.56
CA LYS A 387 16.72 2.55 -24.24
C LYS A 387 17.62 1.44 -24.78
N ASP A 388 18.04 1.51 -26.04
CA ASP A 388 18.87 0.45 -26.65
C ASP A 388 20.27 0.41 -26.01
N GLN A 389 20.81 1.57 -25.63
CA GLN A 389 22.08 1.68 -24.93
C GLN A 389 21.96 1.17 -23.49
N VAL A 390 20.85 1.49 -22.81
CA VAL A 390 20.56 1.03 -21.45
C VAL A 390 20.37 -0.48 -21.41
N LEU A 391 19.49 -1.04 -22.25
CA LEU A 391 19.27 -2.49 -22.34
C LEU A 391 20.56 -3.24 -22.69
N LYS A 392 21.42 -2.66 -23.53
CA LYS A 392 22.74 -3.24 -23.81
C LYS A 392 23.67 -3.20 -22.60
N ALA A 393 23.72 -2.08 -21.88
CA ALA A 393 24.54 -1.90 -20.68
C ALA A 393 24.20 -2.90 -19.57
N ILE A 394 22.91 -3.26 -19.45
CA ILE A 394 22.40 -4.19 -18.44
C ILE A 394 22.19 -5.61 -18.97
N HIS A 395 22.71 -5.92 -20.16
CA HIS A 395 22.66 -7.26 -20.78
C HIS A 395 21.23 -7.80 -20.98
N ALA A 396 20.28 -6.93 -21.30
CA ALA A 396 18.85 -7.22 -21.41
C ALA A 396 18.27 -7.04 -22.83
N THR A 397 19.09 -6.84 -23.87
CA THR A 397 18.59 -6.71 -25.26
C THR A 397 17.71 -7.89 -25.73
N PRO A 398 17.93 -9.15 -25.31
CA PRO A 398 17.02 -10.24 -25.70
C PRO A 398 15.57 -10.05 -25.27
N SER A 399 15.31 -9.30 -24.20
CA SER A 399 13.96 -8.98 -23.74
C SER A 399 13.19 -8.18 -24.80
N ALA A 400 13.78 -7.10 -25.29
CA ALA A 400 13.22 -6.31 -26.39
C ALA A 400 13.11 -7.11 -27.70
N GLU A 401 14.08 -7.99 -27.99
CA GLU A 401 14.02 -8.88 -29.17
C GLU A 401 12.84 -9.88 -29.11
N ALA A 402 12.44 -10.27 -27.90
CA ALA A 402 11.25 -11.09 -27.65
C ALA A 402 9.94 -10.30 -27.70
N GLY A 403 10.01 -8.98 -27.85
CA GLY A 403 8.85 -8.09 -27.86
C GLY A 403 8.32 -7.77 -26.46
N GLN A 404 9.14 -7.93 -25.43
CA GLN A 404 8.85 -7.37 -24.11
C GLN A 404 9.13 -5.86 -24.17
N GLU A 405 8.17 -5.07 -23.70
CA GLU A 405 8.34 -3.65 -23.45
C GLU A 405 8.28 -3.44 -21.94
N TYR A 406 9.17 -2.61 -21.41
CA TYR A 406 9.20 -2.37 -19.97
C TYR A 406 7.95 -1.55 -19.56
N GLU A 407 7.23 -2.03 -18.57
CA GLU A 407 6.17 -1.31 -17.87
C GLU A 407 6.39 -1.51 -16.37
N GLU A 408 6.12 -0.48 -15.56
CA GLU A 408 6.30 -0.59 -14.10
C GLU A 408 5.44 -1.73 -13.52
N CYS A 409 4.19 -1.87 -13.94
CA CYS A 409 3.36 -3.05 -13.66
C CYS A 409 2.82 -3.65 -14.96
N THR A 410 3.01 -4.95 -15.16
CA THR A 410 2.74 -5.61 -16.44
C THR A 410 1.43 -6.42 -16.42
N ASP A 411 0.54 -6.10 -17.35
CA ASP A 411 -0.82 -6.67 -17.42
C ASP A 411 -0.89 -8.21 -17.61
N PRO A 412 -0.12 -8.85 -18.51
CA PRO A 412 -0.27 -10.27 -18.77
C PRO A 412 -0.04 -11.20 -17.55
N PRO A 413 1.08 -11.09 -16.81
CA PRO A 413 1.28 -11.86 -15.57
C PRO A 413 0.28 -11.48 -14.47
N TYR A 414 -0.05 -10.18 -14.30
CA TYR A 414 -1.09 -9.75 -13.37
C TYR A 414 -2.43 -10.46 -13.65
N ASN A 415 -2.87 -10.46 -14.91
CA ASN A 415 -4.12 -11.10 -15.32
C ASN A 415 -4.12 -12.62 -15.12
N ALA A 416 -2.95 -13.26 -15.19
CA ALA A 416 -2.80 -14.69 -14.92
C ALA A 416 -2.94 -15.03 -13.43
N LEU A 417 -2.60 -14.10 -12.52
CA LEU A 417 -2.56 -14.33 -11.07
C LEU A 417 -3.72 -13.70 -10.28
N LYS A 418 -4.35 -12.64 -10.77
CA LYS A 418 -5.38 -11.85 -10.03
C LYS A 418 -6.55 -12.67 -9.44
N HIS A 419 -6.76 -13.89 -9.92
CA HIS A 419 -7.78 -14.79 -9.39
C HIS A 419 -7.41 -15.38 -8.01
N GLN A 420 -6.17 -15.17 -7.55
CA GLN A 420 -5.67 -15.54 -6.23
C GLN A 420 -5.53 -14.34 -5.28
N ASP A 421 -5.97 -13.14 -5.66
CA ASP A 421 -5.78 -11.93 -4.85
C ASP A 421 -6.33 -12.07 -3.41
N GLY A 422 -7.47 -12.77 -3.25
CA GLY A 422 -8.05 -13.07 -1.95
C GLY A 422 -7.52 -14.33 -1.24
N LEU A 423 -6.48 -14.98 -1.76
CA LEU A 423 -5.81 -16.13 -1.13
C LEU A 423 -4.69 -15.63 -0.22
N GLY A 424 -4.67 -16.05 1.05
CA GLY A 424 -3.59 -15.68 1.99
C GLY A 424 -2.48 -16.72 2.08
N VAL A 425 -1.31 -16.30 2.60
CA VAL A 425 -0.10 -17.13 2.80
C VAL A 425 0.31 -17.23 4.27
N THR A 426 -0.63 -17.00 5.19
CA THR A 426 -0.36 -17.03 6.64
C THR A 426 0.24 -18.36 7.11
N HIS A 427 -0.16 -19.47 6.52
CA HIS A 427 0.40 -20.79 6.82
C HIS A 427 1.91 -20.89 6.47
N ASP A 428 2.34 -20.28 5.35
CA ASP A 428 3.75 -20.23 4.98
C ASP A 428 4.56 -19.37 5.97
N VAL A 429 4.00 -18.25 6.43
CA VAL A 429 4.61 -17.42 7.48
C VAL A 429 4.78 -18.21 8.78
N VAL A 430 3.75 -18.93 9.21
CA VAL A 430 3.77 -19.74 10.43
C VAL A 430 4.81 -20.87 10.34
N ASP A 431 4.91 -21.55 9.19
CA ASP A 431 5.92 -22.58 8.94
C ASP A 431 7.34 -21.99 9.09
N LEU A 432 7.59 -20.81 8.50
CA LEU A 432 8.89 -20.13 8.57
C LEU A 432 9.26 -19.74 10.02
N LEU A 433 8.33 -19.12 10.75
CA LEU A 433 8.52 -18.72 12.15
C LEU A 433 8.83 -19.92 13.06
N ASN A 434 8.17 -21.05 12.82
CA ASN A 434 8.37 -22.27 13.58
C ASN A 434 9.73 -22.93 13.30
N ASN A 435 10.32 -22.67 12.13
CA ASN A 435 11.65 -23.13 11.71
C ASN A 435 12.75 -22.06 11.85
N ASP A 436 12.60 -21.16 12.82
CA ASP A 436 13.62 -20.19 13.24
C ASP A 436 14.06 -19.18 12.17
N VAL A 437 13.17 -18.87 11.23
CA VAL A 437 13.34 -17.78 10.27
C VAL A 437 12.81 -16.48 10.87
N ARG A 438 13.64 -15.43 10.90
CA ARG A 438 13.27 -14.11 11.43
C ARG A 438 12.39 -13.35 10.44
N MET A 439 11.14 -13.10 10.77
CA MET A 439 10.17 -12.37 9.94
C MET A 439 9.91 -10.99 10.52
N MET A 440 10.27 -9.95 9.78
CA MET A 440 9.92 -8.57 10.08
C MET A 440 8.86 -8.10 9.10
N PHE A 441 7.78 -7.57 9.65
CA PHE A 441 6.76 -6.85 8.91
C PHE A 441 6.88 -5.37 9.28
N PHE A 442 6.87 -4.49 8.29
CA PHE A 442 6.86 -3.05 8.53
C PHE A 442 5.79 -2.37 7.68
N ASN A 443 5.15 -1.33 8.21
CA ASN A 443 4.11 -0.60 7.49
C ASN A 443 4.31 0.90 7.67
N GLY A 444 4.28 1.63 6.57
CA GLY A 444 4.00 3.07 6.63
C GLY A 444 2.60 3.32 7.18
N ILE A 445 2.52 4.19 8.19
CA ILE A 445 1.26 4.49 8.88
C ILE A 445 0.22 5.12 7.94
N GLU A 446 0.66 5.81 6.87
CA GLU A 446 -0.19 6.54 5.93
C GLU A 446 -0.71 5.71 4.75
N ASP A 447 -0.29 4.46 4.63
CA ASP A 447 -0.82 3.55 3.60
C ASP A 447 -2.28 3.15 3.87
N MET A 448 -3.09 3.11 2.81
CA MET A 448 -4.49 2.66 2.86
C MET A 448 -4.69 1.29 2.21
N ILE A 449 -3.99 0.98 1.11
CA ILE A 449 -4.17 -0.28 0.38
C ILE A 449 -3.69 -1.47 1.20
N CYS A 450 -2.52 -1.36 1.82
CA CYS A 450 -1.95 -2.35 2.74
C CYS A 450 -1.76 -1.73 4.13
N ASN A 451 -2.84 -1.15 4.65
CA ASN A 451 -2.80 -0.36 5.87
C ASN A 451 -2.24 -1.14 7.09
N HIS A 452 -1.66 -0.37 8.01
CA HIS A 452 -1.03 -0.90 9.22
C HIS A 452 -2.01 -1.55 10.21
N VAL A 453 -3.32 -1.27 10.13
CA VAL A 453 -4.30 -1.89 11.04
C VAL A 453 -4.55 -3.34 10.63
N GLY A 454 -4.85 -3.56 9.34
CA GLY A 454 -5.04 -4.91 8.79
C GLY A 454 -3.78 -5.77 8.91
N ASN A 455 -2.60 -5.18 8.65
CA ASN A 455 -1.32 -5.88 8.85
C ASN A 455 -1.07 -6.25 10.32
N GLU A 456 -1.37 -5.36 11.27
CA GLU A 456 -1.23 -5.68 12.69
C GLU A 456 -2.17 -6.81 13.12
N ILE A 457 -3.43 -6.78 12.66
CA ILE A 457 -4.39 -7.86 12.93
C ILE A 457 -3.89 -9.19 12.38
N ALA A 458 -3.37 -9.22 11.15
CA ALA A 458 -2.79 -10.41 10.56
C ALA A 458 -1.62 -10.96 11.41
N VAL A 459 -0.67 -10.08 11.77
CA VAL A 459 0.53 -10.45 12.53
C VAL A 459 0.19 -10.99 13.92
N GLU A 460 -0.76 -10.37 14.63
CA GLU A 460 -1.20 -10.84 15.96
C GLU A 460 -1.93 -12.20 15.89
N ASN A 461 -2.48 -12.56 14.72
CA ASN A 461 -3.27 -13.76 14.50
C ASN A 461 -2.48 -14.94 13.90
N PHE A 462 -1.19 -14.79 13.61
CA PHE A 462 -0.37 -15.93 13.19
C PHE A 462 -0.35 -17.01 14.28
N GLU A 463 -0.79 -18.22 13.95
CA GLU A 463 -0.88 -19.35 14.88
C GLU A 463 0.48 -20.08 15.02
N TRP A 464 1.54 -19.34 15.36
CA TRP A 464 2.90 -19.86 15.55
C TRP A 464 3.21 -20.22 17.00
N LYS A 465 4.31 -20.95 17.24
CA LYS A 465 4.68 -21.52 18.55
C LYS A 465 4.69 -20.53 19.73
N LEU A 466 4.92 -19.24 19.48
CA LEU A 466 5.04 -18.20 20.51
C LEU A 466 4.02 -17.06 20.32
N GLN A 467 2.85 -17.37 19.73
CA GLN A 467 1.82 -16.36 19.48
C GLN A 467 1.38 -15.63 20.77
N LYS A 468 1.15 -16.36 21.86
CA LYS A 468 0.66 -15.75 23.12
C LYS A 468 1.69 -14.83 23.75
N GLU A 469 2.95 -15.23 23.70
CA GLU A 469 4.09 -14.46 24.17
C GLU A 469 4.30 -13.22 23.30
N TYR A 470 4.18 -13.35 21.97
CA TYR A 470 4.17 -12.21 21.06
C TYR A 470 3.03 -11.25 21.39
N GLN A 471 1.78 -11.73 21.54
CA GLN A 471 0.63 -10.88 21.86
C GLN A 471 0.86 -10.05 23.15
N LEU A 472 1.56 -10.63 24.13
CA LEU A 472 1.91 -9.97 25.40
C LEU A 472 3.27 -9.22 25.37
N ALA A 473 4.01 -9.27 24.26
CA ALA A 473 5.32 -8.64 24.14
C ALA A 473 5.26 -7.11 24.34
N PRO A 474 6.30 -6.51 24.93
CA PRO A 474 6.38 -5.07 25.06
C PRO A 474 6.42 -4.39 23.68
N ARG A 475 5.93 -3.15 23.65
CA ARG A 475 6.07 -2.27 22.48
C ARG A 475 7.04 -1.17 22.80
N TYR A 476 7.76 -0.73 21.78
CA TYR A 476 8.77 0.31 21.89
C TYR A 476 8.49 1.44 20.91
N GLY A 477 8.66 2.69 21.35
CA GLY A 477 8.99 3.75 20.42
C GLY A 477 10.42 3.52 19.93
N TRP A 478 10.60 3.37 18.61
CA TRP A 478 11.90 3.12 18.01
C TRP A 478 12.47 4.40 17.40
N ARG A 479 13.70 4.75 17.78
CA ARG A 479 14.47 5.81 17.13
C ARG A 479 15.37 5.25 16.06
N SER A 480 15.38 5.92 14.91
CA SER A 480 16.36 5.65 13.87
C SER A 480 17.76 6.00 14.39
N PRO A 481 18.73 5.07 14.32
CA PRO A 481 20.10 5.32 14.75
C PRO A 481 20.78 6.51 14.08
N SER A 482 20.49 6.78 12.80
CA SER A 482 21.08 7.90 12.06
C SER A 482 20.44 9.24 12.43
N THR A 483 19.10 9.31 12.49
CA THR A 483 18.37 10.57 12.73
C THR A 483 18.25 10.93 14.21
N GLN A 484 18.35 9.94 15.10
CA GLN A 484 18.03 10.06 16.53
C GLN A 484 16.59 10.52 16.83
N MET A 485 15.72 10.47 15.81
CA MET A 485 14.31 10.85 15.89
C MET A 485 13.43 9.62 16.01
N LEU A 486 12.25 9.77 16.62
CA LEU A 486 11.26 8.70 16.69
C LEU A 486 10.76 8.39 15.28
N ALA A 487 11.20 7.24 14.76
CA ALA A 487 10.89 6.77 13.42
C ALA A 487 9.62 5.91 13.39
N GLY A 488 9.30 5.23 14.49
CA GLY A 488 8.17 4.31 14.49
C GLY A 488 7.88 3.65 15.82
N PHE A 489 7.01 2.64 15.77
CA PHE A 489 6.58 1.84 16.91
C PHE A 489 6.83 0.36 16.63
N MET A 490 7.78 -0.23 17.36
CA MET A 490 8.18 -1.62 17.22
C MET A 490 7.47 -2.51 18.24
N LYS A 491 7.12 -3.73 17.84
CA LYS A 491 6.79 -4.86 18.70
C LYS A 491 7.58 -6.07 18.20
N GLU A 492 8.35 -6.70 19.07
CA GLU A 492 9.11 -7.89 18.69
C GLU A 492 9.06 -8.96 19.78
N HIS A 493 9.08 -10.21 19.35
CA HIS A 493 9.30 -11.36 20.21
C HIS A 493 9.95 -12.48 19.40
N GLU A 494 11.18 -12.86 19.79
CA GLU A 494 11.98 -13.88 19.12
C GLU A 494 12.07 -13.65 17.59
N ASN A 495 11.41 -14.49 16.79
CA ASN A 495 11.50 -14.48 15.34
C ASN A 495 10.48 -13.55 14.66
N LEU A 496 9.55 -12.94 15.41
CA LEU A 496 8.50 -12.09 14.83
C LEU A 496 8.68 -10.63 15.25
N MET A 497 8.79 -9.75 14.27
CA MET A 497 8.94 -8.30 14.44
C MET A 497 7.84 -7.56 13.66
N TYR A 498 7.29 -6.50 14.27
CA TYR A 498 6.33 -5.61 13.62
C TYR A 498 6.63 -4.14 13.90
N LEU A 499 6.94 -3.38 12.84
CA LEU A 499 7.29 -1.97 12.90
C LEU A 499 6.30 -1.09 12.15
N LYS A 500 5.63 -0.19 12.85
CA LYS A 500 4.86 0.89 12.23
C LYS A 500 5.77 2.10 12.01
N VAL A 501 5.98 2.51 10.77
CA VAL A 501 6.85 3.63 10.40
C VAL A 501 6.00 4.89 10.26
N LYS A 502 6.38 5.94 10.99
CA LYS A 502 5.69 7.23 10.95
C LYS A 502 5.92 7.92 9.62
N ASP A 503 5.01 8.80 9.24
CA ASP A 503 5.20 9.77 8.17
C ASP A 503 5.53 9.15 6.78
N SER A 504 5.19 7.88 6.58
CA SER A 504 5.36 7.15 5.32
C SER A 504 4.08 6.42 4.89
N GLY A 505 3.89 6.30 3.58
CA GLY A 505 2.83 5.57 2.90
C GLY A 505 3.26 4.16 2.50
N HIS A 506 2.87 3.74 1.29
CA HIS A 506 3.07 2.38 0.79
C HIS A 506 4.55 2.03 0.59
N MET A 507 5.28 2.89 -0.14
CA MET A 507 6.72 2.74 -0.39
C MET A 507 7.52 3.46 0.69
N VAL A 508 7.71 2.79 1.83
CA VAL A 508 8.43 3.37 2.98
C VAL A 508 9.83 3.89 2.61
N PRO A 509 10.67 3.19 1.83
CA PRO A 509 12.00 3.70 1.49
C PRO A 509 11.94 4.90 0.54
N MET A 510 10.86 5.08 -0.23
CA MET A 510 10.67 6.29 -1.04
C MET A 510 10.33 7.50 -0.17
N ASP A 511 9.47 7.35 0.84
CA ASP A 511 9.06 8.46 1.69
C ASP A 511 10.10 8.82 2.76
N LEU A 512 10.79 7.83 3.34
CA LEU A 512 11.78 7.99 4.41
C LEU A 512 13.02 7.10 4.18
N PRO A 513 13.90 7.46 3.24
CA PRO A 513 15.01 6.62 2.80
C PRO A 513 16.05 6.35 3.90
N ASP A 514 16.35 7.35 4.73
CA ASP A 514 17.27 7.25 5.87
C ASP A 514 16.78 6.27 6.95
N VAL A 515 15.50 6.36 7.31
CA VAL A 515 14.83 5.46 8.25
C VAL A 515 14.77 4.03 7.69
N ALA A 516 14.49 3.87 6.40
CA ALA A 516 14.43 2.56 5.76
C ALA A 516 15.81 1.88 5.73
N LEU A 517 16.89 2.62 5.49
CA LEU A 517 18.25 2.08 5.57
C LEU A 517 18.59 1.62 7.00
N ASP A 518 18.23 2.41 8.00
CA ASP A 518 18.44 2.06 9.40
C ASP A 518 17.63 0.83 9.83
N LEU A 519 16.41 0.71 9.32
CA LEU A 519 15.52 -0.44 9.55
C LEU A 519 16.18 -1.73 9.05
N ILE A 520 16.57 -1.77 7.77
CA ILE A 520 17.15 -2.98 7.19
C ILE A 520 18.48 -3.32 7.87
N ARG A 521 19.30 -2.31 8.16
CA ARG A 521 20.58 -2.48 8.88
C ARG A 521 20.39 -3.07 10.27
N THR A 522 19.34 -2.68 10.96
CA THR A 522 19.03 -3.19 12.29
C THR A 522 18.64 -4.66 12.23
N LEU A 523 17.81 -5.05 11.25
CA LEU A 523 17.42 -6.44 11.04
C LEU A 523 18.60 -7.35 10.67
N ILE A 524 19.32 -7.03 9.59
CA ILE A 524 20.28 -7.96 8.97
C ILE A 524 21.54 -8.17 9.80
N TYR A 525 21.89 -7.20 10.66
CA TYR A 525 22.98 -7.31 11.63
C TYR A 525 22.52 -7.65 13.05
N ASN A 526 21.25 -8.04 13.22
CA ASN A 526 20.69 -8.45 14.50
C ASN A 526 20.93 -7.42 15.63
N LYS A 527 20.72 -6.14 15.31
CA LYS A 527 20.73 -5.05 16.30
C LYS A 527 19.36 -4.96 16.97
N SER A 528 19.31 -4.30 18.13
CA SER A 528 18.08 -4.10 18.90
C SER A 528 17.22 -2.99 18.31
N PHE A 529 15.90 -3.21 18.27
CA PHE A 529 14.90 -2.17 18.06
C PHE A 529 14.33 -1.61 19.36
N GLU A 530 14.67 -2.21 20.51
CA GLU A 530 14.22 -1.76 21.83
C GLU A 530 14.89 -0.44 22.20
N ASP A 531 14.08 0.61 22.39
CA ASP A 531 14.55 1.92 22.82
C ASP A 531 13.64 2.50 23.91
N TYR A 532 12.37 2.79 23.59
CA TYR A 532 11.42 3.36 24.56
C TYR A 532 10.20 2.47 24.82
N GLU A 533 10.25 1.66 25.88
CA GLU A 533 9.13 0.80 26.27
C GLU A 533 7.86 1.60 26.59
N GLN A 534 6.75 1.21 25.98
CA GLN A 534 5.42 1.74 26.27
C GLN A 534 4.82 1.04 27.50
N ARG A 535 4.42 1.83 28.50
CA ARG A 535 3.88 1.32 29.78
C ARG A 535 2.36 1.35 29.82
N ILE A 536 1.74 0.67 28.86
CA ILE A 536 0.28 0.44 28.81
C ILE A 536 0.02 -1.02 29.17
N SER A 537 -1.04 -1.29 29.94
CA SER A 537 -1.44 -2.65 30.30
C SER A 537 -1.74 -3.49 29.06
N ARG A 538 -1.31 -4.75 29.07
CA ARG A 538 -1.43 -5.70 27.94
C ARG A 538 -2.32 -6.87 28.35
N MET A 539 -3.15 -7.34 27.45
CA MET A 539 -3.98 -8.54 27.62
C MET A 539 -4.12 -9.25 26.28
N THR A 540 -4.20 -10.57 26.31
CA THR A 540 -4.59 -11.34 25.13
C THR A 540 -6.06 -11.11 24.82
N ALA A 541 -6.48 -11.39 23.58
CA ALA A 541 -7.90 -11.52 23.30
C ALA A 541 -8.52 -12.56 24.27
N PRO A 542 -9.75 -12.34 24.76
CA PRO A 542 -10.42 -13.37 25.54
C PRO A 542 -10.51 -14.65 24.70
N ASP A 543 -10.03 -15.77 25.23
CA ASP A 543 -10.29 -17.07 24.63
C ASP A 543 -11.82 -17.15 24.44
N GLY A 544 -12.28 -17.45 23.23
CA GLY A 544 -13.68 -17.34 22.78
C GLY A 544 -14.71 -18.20 23.51
N ASP A 545 -14.40 -18.65 24.72
CA ASP A 545 -15.31 -19.30 25.65
C ASP A 545 -14.80 -19.12 27.10
N SER A 546 -14.89 -17.91 27.67
CA SER A 546 -14.85 -17.77 29.14
C SER A 546 -15.49 -16.48 29.67
N ASP A 547 -16.59 -16.74 30.38
CA ASP A 547 -17.29 -15.92 31.35
C ASP A 547 -18.06 -14.69 30.84
N GLY A 548 -19.37 -14.72 31.07
CA GLY A 548 -20.34 -13.66 30.74
C GLY A 548 -20.20 -12.42 31.63
N THR A 549 -18.98 -11.98 31.90
CA THR A 549 -18.64 -10.92 32.84
C THR A 549 -18.35 -9.56 32.20
N ASN A 550 -18.21 -9.47 30.88
CA ASN A 550 -18.12 -8.17 30.18
C ASN A 550 -19.46 -7.76 29.59
N CYS A 551 -20.43 -7.45 30.46
CA CYS A 551 -21.53 -6.55 30.11
C CYS A 551 -20.95 -5.12 30.07
N PRO A 552 -21.17 -4.31 29.01
CA PRO A 552 -20.78 -2.90 29.00
C PRO A 552 -21.35 -2.18 30.23
N ILE A 553 -20.57 -1.30 30.84
CA ILE A 553 -21.05 -0.42 31.91
C ILE A 553 -22.18 0.43 31.33
N CYS A 554 -23.43 0.15 31.71
CA CYS A 554 -24.51 1.10 31.55
C CYS A 554 -24.20 2.26 32.49
N LEU A 555 -23.89 3.43 31.93
CA LEU A 555 -23.90 4.66 32.71
C LEU A 555 -25.34 4.87 33.16
N ASP A 556 -25.60 4.72 34.46
CA ASP A 556 -26.86 5.15 35.06
C ASP A 556 -27.01 6.64 34.77
N SER A 557 -27.96 6.99 33.91
CA SER A 557 -28.50 8.34 33.88
C SER A 557 -29.28 8.50 35.17
N SER A 558 -28.64 9.06 36.20
CA SER A 558 -29.37 9.60 37.34
C SER A 558 -30.21 10.76 36.82
N ASP A 559 -31.51 10.51 36.78
CA ASP A 559 -32.57 11.49 36.70
C ASP A 559 -32.29 12.63 37.70
N ASP A 560 -32.20 13.85 37.19
CA ASP A 560 -32.56 15.06 37.93
C ASP A 560 -33.72 15.68 37.15
N ASP A 561 -34.93 15.34 37.61
CA ASP A 561 -36.20 15.95 37.24
C ASP A 561 -36.24 17.44 37.66
N GLU A 562 -36.38 18.35 36.71
CA GLU A 562 -37.01 19.67 36.93
C GLU A 562 -37.75 20.10 35.64
N ASP A 563 -38.98 19.63 35.46
CA ASP A 563 -39.95 20.23 34.52
C ASP A 563 -41.14 20.80 35.33
N GLU A 564 -41.26 22.13 35.35
CA GLU A 564 -42.44 22.88 35.79
C GLU A 564 -43.24 23.38 34.57
N ASP A 565 -44.56 23.14 34.65
CA ASP A 565 -45.72 23.92 34.15
C ASP A 565 -45.99 24.07 32.64
N SER A 566 -47.14 23.54 32.16
CA SER A 566 -48.45 24.23 32.21
C SER A 566 -49.50 23.60 31.25
N ASP A 567 -50.60 23.12 31.84
CA ASP A 567 -52.04 23.31 31.54
C ASP A 567 -52.72 23.05 30.16
N GLU A 568 -53.83 22.28 30.27
CA GLU A 568 -55.19 22.43 29.67
C GLU A 568 -55.33 22.35 28.12
N ASP A 569 -56.25 21.61 27.47
CA ASP A 569 -57.65 21.26 27.77
C ASP A 569 -58.24 20.21 26.77
N SER A 570 -59.28 19.48 27.25
CA SER A 570 -60.52 18.94 26.61
C SER A 570 -60.44 17.95 25.42
N ASP A 571 -60.86 16.68 25.58
CA ASP A 571 -62.22 16.08 25.37
C ASP A 571 -62.43 15.69 23.88
N GLU A 572 -62.91 14.52 23.42
CA GLU A 572 -64.03 13.63 23.79
C GLU A 572 -63.95 12.32 22.93
N GLU A 573 -64.41 11.18 23.50
CA GLU A 573 -65.18 10.04 22.91
C GLU A 573 -64.72 9.29 21.63
N SER A 574 -65.05 8.02 21.33
CA SER A 574 -65.38 6.75 22.02
C SER A 574 -65.44 5.66 20.92
N ASP A 575 -65.34 4.40 21.35
CA ASP A 575 -65.78 3.14 20.69
C ASP A 575 -64.84 2.40 19.70
N ASP A 576 -64.34 1.28 20.25
CA ASP A 576 -64.05 -0.07 19.73
C ASP A 576 -64.05 -0.36 18.22
N ASP A 577 -62.96 -0.99 17.74
CA ASP A 577 -63.03 -2.32 17.12
C ASP A 577 -61.64 -2.96 16.91
N ASP A 578 -61.59 -4.26 17.19
CA ASP A 578 -60.44 -5.17 17.25
C ASP A 578 -59.57 -5.27 15.96
N ALA A 579 -58.23 -5.21 16.12
CA ALA A 579 -57.30 -5.96 15.25
C ALA A 579 -55.90 -6.14 15.89
N GLU A 580 -55.44 -7.38 15.83
CA GLU A 580 -54.18 -7.98 16.29
C GLU A 580 -52.90 -7.15 16.06
N GLY A 581 -52.02 -7.13 17.06
CA GLY A 581 -50.63 -6.69 16.88
C GLY A 581 -49.86 -6.38 18.16
N THR A 582 -49.69 -7.34 19.07
CA THR A 582 -48.81 -7.17 20.25
C THR A 582 -47.36 -6.85 19.84
N GLN A 583 -46.98 -5.56 19.89
CA GLN A 583 -45.59 -5.13 19.95
C GLN A 583 -44.98 -5.63 21.27
N LYS A 584 -44.26 -6.76 21.21
CA LYS A 584 -43.30 -7.12 22.25
C LYS A 584 -42.23 -6.02 22.30
N LYS A 585 -42.26 -5.20 23.36
CA LYS A 585 -41.08 -4.44 23.82
C LYS A 585 -39.88 -5.40 23.79
N LYS A 586 -38.88 -5.13 22.93
CA LYS A 586 -37.60 -5.84 22.94
C LYS A 586 -36.89 -5.50 24.24
N THR A 587 -37.12 -6.30 25.27
CA THR A 587 -36.30 -6.33 26.48
C THR A 587 -34.90 -6.81 26.09
N CYS A 588 -33.86 -6.10 26.55
CA CYS A 588 -32.47 -6.56 26.46
C CYS A 588 -32.33 -7.99 27.03
N PRO A 589 -31.41 -8.82 26.50
CA PRO A 589 -31.11 -10.12 27.10
C PRO A 589 -30.68 -9.93 28.56
N LYS A 590 -31.28 -10.72 29.46
CA LYS A 590 -31.05 -10.64 30.91
C LYS A 590 -29.58 -10.98 31.24
N CYS A 591 -28.80 -9.98 31.62
CA CYS A 591 -27.49 -10.18 32.26
C CYS A 591 -27.75 -10.67 33.73
N PRO A 592 -27.19 -11.81 34.19
CA PRO A 592 -27.55 -12.41 35.49
C PRO A 592 -27.24 -11.55 36.73
N ALA A 593 -26.43 -10.49 36.58
CA ALA A 593 -26.00 -9.61 37.68
C ALA A 593 -27.07 -8.59 38.15
N CYS A 594 -28.13 -8.33 37.36
CA CYS A 594 -29.14 -7.31 37.72
C CYS A 594 -30.21 -7.79 38.72
N SER A 595 -29.94 -8.85 39.49
CA SER A 595 -30.88 -9.36 40.50
C SER A 595 -30.23 -9.61 41.86
N SER A 596 -29.59 -8.58 42.44
CA SER A 596 -29.38 -8.60 43.89
C SER A 596 -29.50 -7.21 44.51
N LYS A 597 -30.54 -7.02 45.32
CA LYS A 597 -30.59 -5.92 46.29
C LYS A 597 -29.55 -6.23 47.38
N SER A 598 -28.35 -5.66 47.28
CA SER A 598 -27.38 -5.73 48.37
C SER A 598 -27.54 -4.52 49.29
N LYS A 599 -27.69 -4.80 50.59
CA LYS A 599 -27.79 -3.81 51.66
C LYS A 599 -26.45 -3.11 51.84
N ILE A 600 -26.43 -1.79 51.71
CA ILE A 600 -25.25 -0.95 52.00
C ILE A 600 -24.97 -0.99 53.50
N ALA A 601 -23.83 -1.57 53.87
CA ALA A 601 -23.21 -1.37 55.18
C ALA A 601 -22.21 -0.21 55.07
N LYS A 602 -22.41 0.85 55.86
CA LYS A 602 -21.48 1.99 55.98
C LYS A 602 -20.11 1.52 56.47
N LYS A 603 -19.05 1.76 55.70
CA LYS A 603 -17.66 1.75 56.21
C LYS A 603 -16.82 2.84 55.56
N GLY A 604 -16.29 3.69 56.44
CA GLY A 604 -15.13 4.59 56.37
C GLY A 604 -14.50 4.97 55.04
N THR A 605 -14.38 6.28 54.83
CA THR A 605 -13.45 6.97 53.93
C THR A 605 -11.99 6.56 54.18
N PRO A 606 -11.20 6.20 53.15
CA PRO A 606 -9.74 6.20 53.24
C PRO A 606 -9.18 7.60 52.96
N GLU A 607 -8.27 8.06 53.81
CA GLU A 607 -7.55 9.34 53.70
C GLU A 607 -6.51 9.33 52.54
N LEU A 608 -6.27 10.52 51.96
CA LEU A 608 -5.25 10.81 50.96
C LEU A 608 -3.82 10.78 51.55
N PRO A 609 -2.79 10.34 50.80
CA PRO A 609 -1.40 10.30 51.28
C PRO A 609 -0.83 11.69 51.62
N GLN A 610 -0.03 11.72 52.69
CA GLN A 610 0.58 12.89 53.34
C GLN A 610 1.67 13.62 52.52
N THR A 611 1.74 13.44 51.20
CA THR A 611 2.74 14.11 50.32
C THR A 611 2.21 15.38 49.65
N PHE A 612 0.95 15.74 49.88
CA PHE A 612 0.32 16.94 49.29
C PHE A 612 0.16 18.12 50.26
N LYS A 613 0.49 17.95 51.55
CA LYS A 613 0.32 18.99 52.60
C LYS A 613 1.55 19.89 52.81
N ASP A 614 2.70 19.58 52.22
CA ASP A 614 3.96 20.30 52.46
C ASP A 614 4.32 21.32 51.37
N TRP A 615 3.46 21.55 50.38
CA TRP A 615 3.74 22.48 49.27
C TRP A 615 3.10 23.87 49.39
N ALA A 616 2.57 24.24 50.57
CA ALA A 616 1.79 25.47 50.74
C ALA A 616 2.26 26.40 51.88
N THR A 617 3.50 26.28 52.37
CA THR A 617 4.01 27.20 53.42
C THR A 617 5.46 27.60 53.21
N THR A 618 5.75 28.37 52.16
CA THR A 618 6.86 29.35 52.18
C THR A 618 6.63 30.44 51.12
N SER A 619 6.63 31.70 51.56
CA SER A 619 6.64 32.91 50.74
C SER A 619 7.92 33.72 51.06
N PRO A 620 8.26 34.80 50.33
CA PRO A 620 9.39 34.79 49.40
C PRO A 620 10.48 35.79 49.77
N THR A 621 11.71 35.65 49.27
CA THR A 621 12.62 36.79 49.08
C THR A 621 13.77 36.48 48.11
N THR A 622 13.80 37.27 47.03
CA THR A 622 14.97 37.73 46.24
C THR A 622 15.79 36.71 45.43
N LEU A 623 15.62 36.70 44.10
CA LEU A 623 16.57 37.27 43.11
C LEU A 623 16.12 37.01 41.65
N ILE A 624 15.68 38.10 41.02
CA ILE A 624 15.92 38.58 39.65
C ILE A 624 16.43 37.57 38.61
N GLY A 625 15.60 37.33 37.57
CA GLY A 625 16.04 36.93 36.23
C GLY A 625 15.18 35.83 35.57
N GLY A 626 14.15 36.20 34.79
CA GLY A 626 13.43 35.24 33.95
C GLY A 626 12.02 35.66 33.52
N SER A 627 11.88 36.84 32.90
CA SER A 627 10.60 37.36 32.40
C SER A 627 10.26 36.79 31.02
N ALA A 628 9.52 35.67 30.94
CA ALA A 628 8.82 35.24 29.72
C ALA A 628 7.71 34.19 29.97
N LEU A 629 7.83 33.35 31.00
CA LEU A 629 6.94 32.20 31.20
C LEU A 629 5.68 32.47 32.06
N ILE A 630 5.61 33.60 32.77
CA ILE A 630 4.46 33.93 33.65
C ILE A 630 3.34 34.66 32.89
N ALA A 631 3.65 35.30 31.75
CA ALA A 631 2.66 36.04 30.95
C ALA A 631 1.72 35.12 30.15
N TRP A 632 2.18 33.93 29.73
CA TRP A 632 1.36 32.99 28.96
C TRP A 632 0.34 32.23 29.82
N ALA A 633 0.71 31.87 31.05
CA ALA A 633 -0.17 31.14 31.97
C ALA A 633 -1.38 31.97 32.46
N LEU A 634 -1.23 33.29 32.57
CA LEU A 634 -2.31 34.20 32.98
C LEU A 634 -3.27 34.54 31.83
N ALA A 635 -2.79 34.60 30.58
CA ALA A 635 -3.64 34.83 29.41
C ALA A 635 -4.58 33.63 29.11
N PHE A 636 -4.09 32.40 29.29
CA PHE A 636 -4.89 31.19 29.07
C PHE A 636 -6.00 31.02 30.12
N CYS A 637 -5.73 31.41 31.37
CA CYS A 637 -6.73 31.37 32.45
C CYS A 637 -7.83 32.45 32.30
N MET A 638 -7.51 33.62 31.72
CA MET A 638 -8.54 34.65 31.43
C MET A 638 -9.39 34.31 30.21
N TYR A 639 -8.86 33.59 29.21
CA TYR A 639 -9.61 33.18 28.02
C TYR A 639 -10.69 32.13 28.34
N MET A 640 -10.37 31.17 29.21
CA MET A 640 -11.32 30.13 29.65
C MET A 640 -12.43 30.64 30.58
N ALA A 641 -12.21 31.76 31.27
CA ALA A 641 -13.22 32.37 32.15
C ALA A 641 -14.27 33.23 31.39
N CYS A 642 -14.09 33.47 30.09
CA CYS A 642 -14.95 34.38 29.32
C CYS A 642 -16.05 33.68 28.49
N PHE A 643 -16.11 32.33 28.46
CA PHE A 643 -17.11 31.56 27.69
C PHE A 643 -18.27 30.98 28.52
N ARG A 644 -18.57 31.58 29.68
CA ARG A 644 -19.82 31.34 30.44
C ARG A 644 -20.51 32.65 30.78
N ARG A 645 -21.17 33.27 29.78
CA ARG A 645 -22.36 34.15 29.89
C ARG A 645 -22.56 34.97 28.61
N LYS A 646 -23.45 34.52 27.73
CA LYS A 646 -24.47 35.31 27.00
C LYS A 646 -24.96 34.51 25.79
N ASP A 647 -26.10 33.85 25.94
CA ASP A 647 -27.00 33.61 24.81
C ASP A 647 -28.37 34.18 25.16
N ARG A 648 -28.64 35.39 24.64
CA ARG A 648 -29.99 35.87 24.36
C ARG A 648 -30.07 35.94 22.85
N GLY A 649 -30.71 34.93 22.24
CA GLY A 649 -30.98 34.91 20.81
C GLY A 649 -31.95 36.03 20.38
N PRO A 650 -31.87 36.51 19.14
CA PRO A 650 -32.95 37.27 18.54
C PRO A 650 -34.03 36.33 17.97
N LYS A 651 -35.27 36.66 18.33
CA LYS A 651 -36.53 36.01 17.94
C LYS A 651 -36.71 35.97 16.41
N TYR A 652 -36.91 34.78 15.85
CA TYR A 652 -37.50 34.58 14.52
C TYR A 652 -39.01 34.32 14.67
N ARG A 653 -39.84 35.06 13.93
CA ARG A 653 -41.29 34.81 13.80
C ARG A 653 -41.57 33.86 12.63
N PRO A 654 -42.60 33.00 12.72
CA PRO A 654 -42.96 32.06 11.65
C PRO A 654 -43.93 32.70 10.65
N ALA A 655 -43.82 32.30 9.38
CA ALA A 655 -44.86 32.55 8.38
C ALA A 655 -44.99 31.36 7.42
N ASN A 656 -46.08 30.63 7.63
CA ASN A 656 -46.98 29.97 6.68
C ASN A 656 -46.48 28.95 5.64
N ARG A 657 -47.07 27.74 5.81
CA ARG A 657 -47.43 26.75 4.79
C ARG A 657 -48.07 27.38 3.55
N TYR A 658 -47.72 26.84 2.39
CA TYR A 658 -48.68 26.52 1.33
C TYR A 658 -48.29 25.18 0.70
N ASP A 659 -49.19 24.22 0.78
CA ASP A 659 -49.22 23.02 -0.07
C ASP A 659 -49.53 23.42 -1.52
N MET A 660 -48.93 22.74 -2.51
CA MET A 660 -49.63 22.40 -3.76
C MET A 660 -48.89 21.32 -4.56
N GLU A 661 -49.71 20.40 -5.05
CA GLU A 661 -49.42 19.22 -5.85
C GLU A 661 -48.91 19.51 -7.28
N MET A 662 -48.43 18.43 -7.89
CA MET A 662 -48.15 18.13 -9.30
C MET A 662 -48.75 19.04 -10.40
N THR A 663 -47.95 19.37 -11.43
CA THR A 663 -48.07 18.87 -12.82
C THR A 663 -47.21 19.63 -13.85
N SER A 664 -46.62 18.87 -14.78
CA SER A 664 -46.25 19.14 -16.19
C SER A 664 -45.96 20.55 -16.75
N GLY A 665 -44.81 20.67 -17.43
CA GLY A 665 -44.75 21.16 -18.82
C GLY A 665 -44.02 22.49 -19.14
N GLY A 666 -43.00 22.41 -20.01
CA GLY A 666 -42.83 23.36 -21.13
C GLY A 666 -41.74 24.45 -21.08
N TYR A 667 -40.61 24.19 -21.76
CA TYR A 667 -39.80 25.06 -22.65
C TYR A 667 -39.78 26.60 -22.48
N SER A 668 -38.57 27.20 -22.40
CA SER A 668 -38.05 28.10 -23.47
C SER A 668 -36.55 28.43 -23.30
N ASP A 669 -35.89 28.66 -24.43
CA ASP A 669 -34.45 28.84 -24.71
C ASP A 669 -33.88 30.27 -24.48
N LYS A 670 -32.52 30.31 -24.42
CA LYS A 670 -31.55 31.36 -24.83
C LYS A 670 -31.27 32.57 -23.91
N ALA A 671 -30.00 32.66 -23.47
CA ALA A 671 -29.02 33.65 -23.96
C ALA A 671 -27.59 33.30 -23.50
N GLN A 672 -26.62 33.59 -24.37
CA GLN A 672 -25.18 33.35 -24.25
C GLN A 672 -24.48 34.69 -24.51
N ALA A 673 -23.50 35.09 -23.68
CA ALA A 673 -22.32 35.86 -24.06
C ALA A 673 -21.45 36.27 -22.84
N ASP A 674 -20.24 35.70 -22.82
CA ASP A 674 -18.92 36.18 -22.38
C ASP A 674 -18.76 37.59 -21.76
N LEU A 675 -17.88 37.68 -20.74
CA LEU A 675 -16.68 38.54 -20.70
C LEU A 675 -15.85 38.25 -19.40
N ASP A 676 -14.60 37.81 -19.59
CA ASP A 676 -13.44 37.69 -18.65
C ASP A 676 -12.85 39.09 -18.29
N PRO A 677 -11.74 39.27 -17.52
CA PRO A 677 -11.15 38.58 -16.36
C PRO A 677 -10.69 39.56 -15.22
N TYR A 678 -10.30 39.08 -14.03
CA TYR A 678 -9.43 39.80 -13.05
C TYR A 678 -8.63 38.75 -12.25
N GLU A 679 -7.34 38.58 -12.56
CA GLU A 679 -6.16 39.12 -11.83
C GLU A 679 -5.86 38.42 -10.49
N GLU A 680 -4.78 37.64 -10.52
CA GLU A 680 -4.10 36.98 -9.41
C GLU A 680 -3.19 37.97 -8.66
N GLU A 681 -3.17 37.92 -7.32
CA GLU A 681 -2.02 38.31 -6.51
C GLU A 681 -1.76 37.26 -5.41
N PRO A 682 -0.48 36.99 -5.06
CA PRO A 682 -0.08 35.98 -4.08
C PRO A 682 0.05 36.57 -2.66
N ILE A 683 -0.29 35.77 -1.64
CA ILE A 683 -0.10 36.11 -0.23
C ILE A 683 1.13 35.34 0.30
N GLU A 684 2.20 36.09 0.60
CA GLU A 684 3.30 35.65 1.47
C GLU A 684 2.84 35.66 2.94
N PHE A 685 3.23 34.64 3.71
CA PHE A 685 3.16 34.66 5.17
C PHE A 685 4.55 34.50 5.77
N SER A 686 4.90 35.48 6.61
CA SER A 686 6.06 35.52 7.52
C SER A 686 5.86 34.65 8.76
#